data_AF-A0AAN7U321-F1
#
_entry.id   AF-A0AAN7U321-F1
#
_cell.length_a   1.000
_cell.length_b   1.000
_cell.length_c   1.000
_cell.angle_alpha   90.00
_cell.angle_beta   90.00
_cell.angle_gamma   90.00
#
_symmetry.space_group_name_H-M   'P 1'
#
loop_
_entity.id
_entity.type
_entity.pdbx_description
1 polymer ?
#
loop_
_entity_poly.entity_id
_entity_poly.type
_entity_poly.pdbx_seq_one_letter_code
_entity_poly.pdbx_strand_id
1 'polypeptide(L)'
;MYYSKQTLNGEWKLQLLNYKSDLSNEPKGEIPIKELKNDEQINATVPGEVHMDLHKNNLIPDLYIGEKELEYRWIPESDWKYSREFKICKREYERQNNIDLVCEGIDTVAEVFINGVKLEQKLENMFRIHRIKDIKRYLNKPKPNDNDDDETINQIEIIIYSPSKYCKDLAKKYKYEIPEWEYPNGIHHRNFIRKVACHFGWDWGPCFCPLGIYKDISLEFYSLPLIKEVMIHQNHKDYHLIGTIEIDISLRFYTSSIYSFRAEKELPIDILVVHRGTGSTTHKTLSLNTSKLLKDSKYTFTVAINDAQLWWPKGHGDQNLYDLTISIPKSTLNKKISLTTNSNNYNTTTIPSTISSSGSEDAPITSPTSEEINNDINNSNNNNNNNNNNNNNNNNNNNTTNFIEQNQNQNQDQDNDNDNKIIYKIKKTIGLRTATVDVSKDIHGRKFQIVVNGVSIFAKGADWIPADHFLTRITNEKIFHLLNSARLANMNCLRVWGGGQYESDYFYELCDEFGIMLWQDLMFGCALYPTNKEFLKNVKKEVKCQINRIGSHPSVILWCGSNESEQAIVDRVWDPIKNNSHRYTIDFNTLYVDVIMKILKKKLPEAFFWVSSPSNGVHEWGDTNDPTRGDTHYWGVWHGNLDYISGYLNSKSRFLSEFGFQSLPSFSELKKVLSSFDQLNITSPEMEGRQRSPNPGNLGILKHIGLHFRVPLDFELLCYTSQILQAISIKTGCEHWRRSKPYCMGTLYWQLQDIWCGPSWSSIEYNGNWKAMQYFAKKFYQPILLSFVDNVDYPNILEVWLTHDYDNMDNIYIQSKLVILVWSLETSTIVNTVETIASVVLSDKNQLSKRVLQISKDKLFGVLPLPSNNYIVTGHFDCDTMKSNNQALISKFTNENYSDISNTYYPCAFKKLILKPTKIQFSNNGQSGVVVDPNWCRLSSTPMKSSNVTVDHENKSFEFTIESTESIALFVWIECVNYQSGYYSDNGFNLFKDYPKSVTYYPLEFDPLVIPEFTFTSLRDTY
;
A
#
# COMPACT_ATOMS: atom_id res chain seq x y z
N MET A 1 -13.70 32.39 -20.94
CA MET A 1 -13.36 31.05 -20.42
C MET A 1 -14.48 30.62 -19.49
N TYR A 2 -14.70 29.32 -19.33
CA TYR A 2 -15.73 28.78 -18.42
C TYR A 2 -15.13 28.21 -17.12
N TYR A 3 -13.86 27.76 -17.19
CA TYR A 3 -13.03 27.27 -16.10
C TYR A 3 -11.54 27.61 -16.40
N SER A 4 -10.74 27.96 -15.38
CA SER A 4 -9.27 27.92 -15.38
C SER A 4 -8.75 27.66 -13.95
N LYS A 5 -7.58 27.01 -13.80
CA LYS A 5 -6.86 26.83 -12.52
C LYS A 5 -5.51 27.55 -12.62
N GLN A 6 -5.21 28.42 -11.66
CA GLN A 6 -3.89 29.02 -11.47
C GLN A 6 -3.27 28.46 -10.18
N THR A 7 -2.23 27.65 -10.30
CA THR A 7 -1.53 27.10 -9.13
C THR A 7 -0.57 28.14 -8.55
N LEU A 8 -0.57 28.28 -7.22
CA LEU A 8 0.25 29.23 -6.46
C LEU A 8 1.46 28.55 -5.78
N ASN A 9 1.96 27.46 -6.37
CA ASN A 9 3.13 26.69 -5.91
C ASN A 9 4.48 27.34 -6.29
N GLY A 10 5.58 26.85 -5.72
CA GLY A 10 6.95 27.31 -5.91
C GLY A 10 7.45 28.12 -4.71
N GLU A 11 8.24 29.18 -4.97
CA GLU A 11 8.83 30.04 -3.94
C GLU A 11 7.80 30.87 -3.15
N TRP A 12 7.85 30.78 -1.83
CA TRP A 12 7.13 31.63 -0.88
C TRP A 12 8.14 32.27 0.09
N LYS A 13 7.66 33.18 0.93
CA LYS A 13 8.39 33.63 2.13
C LYS A 13 7.80 32.97 3.37
N LEU A 14 8.65 32.67 4.35
CA LEU A 14 8.28 32.12 5.66
C LEU A 14 8.81 33.02 6.78
N GLN A 15 7.97 33.31 7.77
CA GLN A 15 8.23 34.21 8.90
C GLN A 15 7.84 33.53 10.21
N LEU A 16 8.69 33.61 11.24
CA LEU A 16 8.37 33.23 12.61
C LEU A 16 7.59 34.36 13.30
N LEU A 17 6.40 34.06 13.85
CA LEU A 17 5.55 35.06 14.51
C LEU A 17 5.59 35.00 16.04
N ASN A 18 5.30 33.84 16.64
CA ASN A 18 5.11 33.72 18.09
C ASN A 18 5.74 32.46 18.67
N TYR A 19 6.98 32.58 19.16
CA TYR A 19 7.53 31.63 20.13
C TYR A 19 7.29 32.10 21.57
N LYS A 20 6.92 31.15 22.45
CA LYS A 20 6.88 31.29 23.91
C LYS A 20 7.08 29.90 24.52
N SER A 21 8.16 29.69 25.28
CA SER A 21 8.39 28.48 26.05
C SER A 21 7.40 28.39 27.22
N ASP A 22 6.51 27.41 27.17
CA ASP A 22 5.42 27.22 28.14
C ASP A 22 5.70 26.04 29.11
N LEU A 23 6.96 25.58 29.15
CA LEU A 23 7.48 24.46 29.95
C LEU A 23 8.47 24.98 31.01
N SER A 24 8.21 24.67 32.28
CA SER A 24 9.00 25.17 33.42
C SER A 24 10.13 24.24 33.89
N ASN A 25 10.17 22.99 33.39
CA ASN A 25 10.91 21.89 34.01
C ASN A 25 11.98 21.24 33.13
N GLU A 26 12.10 21.59 31.85
CA GLU A 26 13.24 21.17 31.02
C GLU A 26 14.43 22.14 31.16
N PRO A 27 15.67 21.72 30.85
CA PRO A 27 16.85 22.57 31.02
C PRO A 27 16.75 23.88 30.22
N LYS A 28 17.03 25.00 30.88
CA LYS A 28 17.13 26.32 30.25
C LYS A 28 18.44 26.47 29.47
N GLY A 29 18.65 25.61 28.48
CA GLY A 29 19.61 25.88 27.40
C GLY A 29 19.17 27.11 26.61
N GLU A 30 20.12 27.86 26.08
CA GLU A 30 19.82 28.80 25.00
C GLU A 30 19.27 28.00 23.82
N ILE A 31 18.03 28.26 23.42
CA ILE A 31 17.42 27.62 22.25
C ILE A 31 18.30 27.93 21.03
N PRO A 32 18.42 27.03 20.03
CA PRO A 32 19.14 27.30 18.77
C PRO A 32 18.61 28.47 17.90
N ILE A 33 17.79 29.37 18.45
CA ILE A 33 17.41 30.67 17.86
C ILE A 33 18.61 31.65 17.93
N LYS A 34 19.79 31.22 17.44
CA LYS A 34 20.98 32.09 17.29
C LYS A 34 20.98 32.87 15.98
N GLU A 35 20.09 32.50 15.05
CA GLU A 35 20.06 33.06 13.70
C GLU A 35 18.70 33.71 13.37
N LEU A 36 17.63 32.93 13.22
CA LEU A 36 16.31 33.46 12.80
C LEU A 36 15.62 34.31 13.90
N LYS A 37 15.48 35.62 13.68
CA LYS A 37 14.74 36.50 14.60
C LYS A 37 13.24 36.43 14.37
N ASN A 38 12.44 36.79 15.38
CA ASN A 38 11.05 37.16 15.16
C ASN A 38 10.97 38.24 14.07
N ASP A 39 9.99 38.12 13.19
CA ASP A 39 9.75 38.98 12.02
C ASP A 39 10.79 38.92 10.88
N GLU A 40 11.80 38.04 10.96
CA GLU A 40 12.69 37.74 9.84
C GLU A 40 12.01 36.85 8.79
N GLN A 41 12.27 37.12 7.50
CA GLN A 41 11.67 36.40 6.37
C GLN A 41 12.69 35.61 5.56
N ILE A 42 12.50 34.30 5.49
CA ILE A 42 13.34 33.36 4.73
C ILE A 42 12.61 32.83 3.49
N ASN A 43 13.35 32.15 2.60
CA ASN A 43 12.75 31.48 1.45
C ASN A 43 12.05 30.19 1.88
N ALA A 44 10.93 29.87 1.24
CA ALA A 44 10.15 28.67 1.51
C ALA A 44 9.60 28.06 0.22
N THR A 45 9.21 26.79 0.28
CA THR A 45 8.65 26.03 -0.83
C THR A 45 7.19 25.72 -0.55
N VAL A 46 6.33 25.79 -1.57
CA VAL A 46 4.97 25.24 -1.51
C VAL A 46 4.73 24.37 -2.75
N PRO A 47 4.37 23.08 -2.62
CA PRO A 47 4.16 22.35 -1.37
C PRO A 47 5.42 22.23 -0.50
N GLY A 48 5.25 22.27 0.82
CA GLY A 48 6.36 22.31 1.78
C GLY A 48 5.93 22.28 3.25
N GLU A 49 6.92 22.02 4.10
CA GLU A 49 6.82 21.90 5.54
C GLU A 49 7.90 22.76 6.20
N VAL A 50 7.57 23.45 7.29
CA VAL A 50 8.43 24.44 7.96
C VAL A 50 9.83 23.88 8.26
N HIS A 51 9.92 22.63 8.73
CA HIS A 51 11.18 21.95 8.99
C HIS A 51 12.07 21.83 7.74
N MET A 52 11.47 21.50 6.59
CA MET A 52 12.19 21.39 5.32
C MET A 52 12.63 22.76 4.79
N ASP A 53 11.82 23.81 5.00
CA ASP A 53 12.19 25.17 4.64
C ASP A 53 13.32 25.70 5.53
N LEU A 54 13.26 25.52 6.85
CA LEU A 54 14.35 25.87 7.77
C LEU A 54 15.66 25.14 7.41
N HIS A 55 15.58 23.83 7.12
CA HIS A 55 16.76 23.04 6.75
C HIS A 55 17.37 23.49 5.41
N LYS A 56 16.55 23.80 4.39
CA LYS A 56 17.01 24.36 3.10
C LYS A 56 17.72 25.72 3.25
N ASN A 57 17.39 26.51 4.28
CA ASN A 57 18.08 27.77 4.59
C ASN A 57 19.28 27.56 5.55
N ASN A 58 19.66 26.31 5.86
CA ASN A 58 20.73 25.91 6.79
C ASN A 58 20.49 26.29 8.28
N LEU A 59 19.27 26.68 8.65
CA LEU A 59 18.93 27.13 10.01
C LEU A 59 18.74 25.98 11.01
N ILE A 60 18.58 24.75 10.52
CA ILE A 60 18.52 23.53 11.35
C ILE A 60 19.31 22.39 10.66
N PRO A 61 19.97 21.50 11.42
CA PRO A 61 20.61 20.30 10.87
C PRO A 61 19.56 19.30 10.36
N ASP A 62 19.99 18.19 9.74
CA ASP A 62 19.06 17.08 9.51
C ASP A 62 18.67 16.47 10.86
N LEU A 63 17.36 16.54 11.18
CA LEU A 63 16.80 16.06 12.43
C LEU A 63 16.79 14.53 12.55
N TYR A 64 17.10 13.83 11.45
CA TYR A 64 17.20 12.37 11.42
C TYR A 64 18.52 11.85 12.03
N ILE A 65 19.51 12.72 12.31
CA ILE A 65 20.82 12.36 12.89
C ILE A 65 20.84 12.61 14.41
N GLY A 66 21.32 11.63 15.19
CA GLY A 66 21.38 11.67 16.65
C GLY A 66 20.04 11.94 17.35
N GLU A 67 20.08 12.49 18.56
CA GLU A 67 18.90 12.79 19.41
C GLU A 67 18.24 14.16 19.11
N LYS A 68 18.28 14.62 17.85
CA LYS A 68 17.87 15.99 17.49
C LYS A 68 16.39 16.31 17.66
N GLU A 69 15.51 15.33 17.90
CA GLU A 69 14.07 15.56 18.13
C GLU A 69 13.80 16.61 19.23
N LEU A 70 14.43 16.46 20.40
CA LEU A 70 14.14 17.28 21.58
C LEU A 70 14.58 18.75 21.36
N GLU A 71 15.74 18.93 20.74
CA GLU A 71 16.39 20.23 20.51
C GLU A 71 15.56 21.17 19.61
N TYR A 72 14.72 20.61 18.71
CA TYR A 72 13.94 21.38 17.72
C TYR A 72 12.42 21.38 17.97
N ARG A 73 11.95 20.90 19.13
CA ARG A 73 10.52 20.97 19.54
C ARG A 73 9.93 22.39 19.54
N TRP A 74 10.77 23.44 19.57
CA TRP A 74 10.33 24.83 19.44
C TRP A 74 9.61 25.13 18.10
N ILE A 75 9.84 24.34 17.04
CA ILE A 75 9.25 24.53 15.72
C ILE A 75 7.73 24.23 15.72
N PRO A 76 7.24 23.04 16.13
CA PRO A 76 5.81 22.77 16.30
C PRO A 76 5.17 23.53 17.48
N GLU A 77 5.96 24.09 18.39
CA GLU A 77 5.46 25.03 19.41
C GLU A 77 5.30 26.47 18.90
N SER A 78 5.75 26.80 17.69
CA SER A 78 5.70 28.16 17.13
C SER A 78 4.52 28.40 16.17
N ASP A 79 4.09 29.66 16.07
CA ASP A 79 3.19 30.11 15.00
C ASP A 79 4.02 30.68 13.83
N TRP A 80 3.66 30.30 12.61
CA TRP A 80 4.41 30.58 11.38
C TRP A 80 3.53 31.25 10.33
N LYS A 81 4.11 32.13 9.50
CA LYS A 81 3.41 32.77 8.39
C LYS A 81 4.11 32.49 7.06
N TYR A 82 3.37 31.87 6.14
CA TYR A 82 3.72 31.82 4.73
C TYR A 82 3.14 33.05 4.01
N SER A 83 3.90 33.72 3.14
CA SER A 83 3.40 34.82 2.29
C SER A 83 3.96 34.82 0.87
N ARG A 84 3.17 35.28 -0.10
CA ARG A 84 3.53 35.35 -1.52
C ARG A 84 2.78 36.47 -2.25
N GLU A 85 3.41 37.04 -3.28
CA GLU A 85 2.74 37.82 -4.33
C GLU A 85 2.29 36.92 -5.50
N PHE A 86 1.08 37.17 -5.99
CA PHE A 86 0.51 36.51 -7.16
C PHE A 86 -0.18 37.53 -8.05
N LYS A 87 -0.41 37.16 -9.31
CA LYS A 87 -0.95 38.06 -10.33
C LYS A 87 -2.22 37.48 -10.94
N ILE A 88 -3.15 38.35 -11.34
CA ILE A 88 -4.36 37.96 -12.08
C ILE A 88 -4.51 38.92 -13.26
N CYS A 89 -4.69 38.39 -14.47
CA CYS A 89 -4.95 39.22 -15.65
C CYS A 89 -6.37 39.81 -15.63
N LYS A 90 -6.56 41.00 -16.19
CA LYS A 90 -7.88 41.67 -16.26
C LYS A 90 -8.96 40.76 -16.84
N ARG A 91 -8.64 40.00 -17.90
CA ARG A 91 -9.53 39.04 -18.55
C ARG A 91 -10.09 37.99 -17.59
N GLU A 92 -9.27 37.44 -16.71
CA GLU A 92 -9.72 36.46 -15.71
C GLU A 92 -10.51 37.13 -14.58
N TYR A 93 -10.08 38.31 -14.12
CA TYR A 93 -10.84 39.06 -13.11
C TYR A 93 -12.23 39.46 -13.61
N GLU A 94 -12.35 40.02 -14.81
CA GLU A 94 -13.62 40.57 -15.31
C GLU A 94 -14.55 39.49 -15.86
N ARG A 95 -14.04 38.56 -16.69
CA ARG A 95 -14.91 37.61 -17.42
C ARG A 95 -15.36 36.40 -16.62
N GLN A 96 -14.80 36.15 -15.43
CA GLN A 96 -15.17 34.99 -14.60
C GLN A 96 -16.09 35.41 -13.46
N ASN A 97 -17.25 34.74 -13.36
CA ASN A 97 -18.26 35.08 -12.35
C ASN A 97 -17.78 34.84 -10.92
N ASN A 98 -17.01 33.77 -10.70
CA ASN A 98 -16.60 33.32 -9.38
C ASN A 98 -15.09 32.97 -9.39
N ILE A 99 -14.40 33.25 -8.29
CA ILE A 99 -13.01 32.88 -8.06
C ILE A 99 -12.95 32.26 -6.67
N ASP A 100 -12.52 31.00 -6.56
CA ASP A 100 -12.33 30.30 -5.29
C ASP A 100 -10.84 30.06 -5.03
N LEU A 101 -10.41 30.18 -3.77
CA LEU A 101 -9.11 29.69 -3.32
C LEU A 101 -9.26 28.23 -2.88
N VAL A 102 -8.45 27.34 -3.43
CA VAL A 102 -8.44 25.91 -3.13
C VAL A 102 -7.09 25.54 -2.54
N CYS A 103 -7.08 25.24 -1.24
CA CYS A 103 -5.93 24.65 -0.56
C CYS A 103 -6.17 23.13 -0.48
N GLU A 104 -5.37 22.32 -1.16
CA GLU A 104 -5.58 20.87 -1.26
C GLU A 104 -5.07 20.12 -0.02
N GLY A 105 -4.15 20.72 0.74
CA GLY A 105 -3.67 20.23 2.03
C GLY A 105 -2.97 21.34 2.82
N ILE A 106 -3.43 21.58 4.05
CA ILE A 106 -2.83 22.50 5.02
C ILE A 106 -2.63 21.73 6.32
N ASP A 107 -1.42 21.72 6.86
CA ASP A 107 -1.09 21.07 8.13
C ASP A 107 -0.86 22.15 9.20
N THR A 108 -1.81 22.44 10.10
CA THR A 108 -3.20 21.94 10.14
C THR A 108 -4.22 23.05 10.45
N VAL A 109 -3.90 23.94 11.40
CA VAL A 109 -4.78 25.01 11.84
C VAL A 109 -4.26 26.32 11.26
N ALA A 110 -5.03 26.95 10.38
CA ALA A 110 -4.57 28.14 9.67
C ALA A 110 -5.66 29.19 9.44
N GLU A 111 -5.23 30.43 9.27
CA GLU A 111 -6.04 31.55 8.82
C GLU A 111 -5.39 32.20 7.60
N VAL A 112 -6.22 32.60 6.63
CA VAL A 112 -5.78 33.12 5.32
C VAL A 112 -6.16 34.60 5.22
N PHE A 113 -5.26 35.39 4.65
CA PHE A 113 -5.43 36.81 4.37
C PHE A 113 -5.13 37.07 2.89
N ILE A 114 -5.91 37.94 2.26
CA ILE A 114 -5.66 38.43 0.89
C ILE A 114 -5.63 39.95 0.93
N ASN A 115 -4.55 40.56 0.44
CA ASN A 115 -4.30 42.00 0.48
C ASN A 115 -4.51 42.61 1.89
N GLY A 116 -4.01 41.90 2.92
CA GLY A 116 -4.17 42.26 4.35
C GLY A 116 -5.55 41.98 4.95
N VAL A 117 -6.55 41.57 4.16
CA VAL A 117 -7.91 41.29 4.65
C VAL A 117 -8.07 39.81 4.97
N LYS A 118 -8.40 39.52 6.23
CA LYS A 118 -8.67 38.15 6.72
C LYS A 118 -9.90 37.54 6.05
N LEU A 119 -9.78 36.29 5.59
CA LEU A 119 -10.89 35.50 5.06
C LEU A 119 -11.69 34.85 6.20
N GLU A 120 -13.01 34.72 6.02
CA GLU A 120 -13.95 34.22 7.04
C GLU A 120 -13.75 32.74 7.42
N GLN A 121 -13.18 31.94 6.51
CA GLN A 121 -13.06 30.48 6.69
C GLN A 121 -11.72 30.11 7.33
N LYS A 122 -11.75 29.81 8.64
CA LYS A 122 -10.65 29.13 9.34
C LYS A 122 -10.43 27.71 8.79
N LEU A 123 -9.15 27.32 8.70
CA LEU A 123 -8.70 25.98 8.32
C LEU A 123 -8.29 25.22 9.60
N GLU A 124 -8.63 23.93 9.68
CA GLU A 124 -8.74 23.19 10.95
C GLU A 124 -8.60 21.66 10.80
N ASN A 125 -8.09 21.17 9.65
CA ASN A 125 -8.07 19.74 9.34
C ASN A 125 -7.12 19.45 8.17
N MET A 126 -6.13 18.60 8.42
CA MET A 126 -5.10 18.21 7.45
C MET A 126 -5.64 17.36 6.30
N PHE A 127 -6.59 16.49 6.61
CA PHE A 127 -7.14 15.44 5.74
C PHE A 127 -8.25 15.96 4.79
N ARG A 128 -8.22 17.25 4.45
CA ARG A 128 -9.31 17.93 3.74
C ARG A 128 -8.79 18.97 2.76
N ILE A 129 -9.33 18.92 1.54
CA ILE A 129 -9.33 20.07 0.64
C ILE A 129 -10.20 21.18 1.26
N HIS A 130 -9.65 22.39 1.37
CA HIS A 130 -10.36 23.58 1.84
C HIS A 130 -10.55 24.57 0.69
N ARG A 131 -11.76 24.58 0.14
CA ARG A 131 -12.21 25.56 -0.84
C ARG A 131 -12.83 26.77 -0.14
N ILE A 132 -12.13 27.90 -0.11
CA ILE A 132 -12.65 29.21 0.32
C ILE A 132 -13.27 29.88 -0.91
N LYS A 133 -14.46 30.45 -0.76
CA LYS A 133 -15.36 30.76 -1.88
C LYS A 133 -15.48 32.25 -2.13
N ASP A 134 -15.61 32.63 -3.39
CA ASP A 134 -15.78 34.04 -3.79
C ASP A 134 -14.71 34.95 -3.17
N ILE A 135 -13.43 34.64 -3.45
CA ILE A 135 -12.32 35.49 -3.02
C ILE A 135 -12.25 36.81 -3.82
N LYS A 136 -13.06 36.94 -4.89
CA LYS A 136 -13.05 38.05 -5.85
C LYS A 136 -13.20 39.43 -5.22
N ARG A 137 -13.88 39.50 -4.07
CA ARG A 137 -14.10 40.72 -3.27
C ARG A 137 -12.91 41.16 -2.41
N TYR A 138 -11.92 40.29 -2.20
CA TYR A 138 -10.68 40.59 -1.46
C TYR A 138 -9.50 40.91 -2.39
N LEU A 139 -9.64 40.59 -3.68
CA LEU A 139 -8.64 40.87 -4.70
C LEU A 139 -8.63 42.36 -5.10
N ASN A 140 -7.45 42.87 -5.41
CA ASN A 140 -7.23 44.15 -6.06
C ASN A 140 -7.92 44.15 -7.43
N LYS A 141 -8.49 45.29 -7.81
CA LYS A 141 -9.17 45.46 -9.11
C LYS A 141 -8.18 45.86 -10.19
N PRO A 142 -8.31 45.33 -11.42
CA PRO A 142 -7.68 45.92 -12.60
C PRO A 142 -8.06 47.39 -12.75
N LYS A 143 -7.15 48.20 -13.31
CA LYS A 143 -7.42 49.61 -13.60
C LYS A 143 -8.33 49.71 -14.83
N PRO A 144 -9.12 50.79 -14.97
CA PRO A 144 -10.03 50.95 -16.11
C PRO A 144 -9.32 50.84 -17.48
N ASN A 145 -8.10 51.37 -17.57
CA ASN A 145 -7.31 51.47 -18.80
C ASN A 145 -6.39 50.27 -19.06
N ASP A 146 -6.32 49.29 -18.14
CA ASP A 146 -5.52 48.08 -18.33
C ASP A 146 -6.10 47.24 -19.50
N ASN A 147 -5.25 46.58 -20.27
CA ASN A 147 -5.62 45.65 -21.33
C ASN A 147 -6.09 44.30 -20.75
N ASP A 148 -6.68 43.45 -21.59
CA ASP A 148 -7.22 42.14 -21.20
C ASP A 148 -6.15 41.22 -20.55
N ASP A 149 -4.91 41.27 -21.04
CA ASP A 149 -3.77 40.48 -20.55
C ASP A 149 -2.95 41.20 -19.45
N ASP A 150 -3.24 42.47 -19.13
CA ASP A 150 -2.50 43.22 -18.12
C ASP A 150 -2.78 42.68 -16.70
N GLU A 151 -1.72 42.60 -15.89
CA GLU A 151 -1.71 41.86 -14.64
C GLU A 151 -1.87 42.75 -13.39
N THR A 152 -2.81 42.39 -12.52
CA THR A 152 -2.99 43.00 -11.20
C THR A 152 -2.30 42.17 -10.12
N ILE A 153 -1.32 42.77 -9.42
CA ILE A 153 -0.62 42.15 -8.29
C ILE A 153 -1.54 42.07 -7.06
N ASN A 154 -1.47 40.95 -6.36
CA ASN A 154 -2.17 40.64 -5.13
C ASN A 154 -1.23 39.94 -4.15
N GLN A 155 -1.43 40.13 -2.85
CA GLN A 155 -0.69 39.42 -1.80
C GLN A 155 -1.58 38.41 -1.09
N ILE A 156 -1.04 37.22 -0.80
CA ILE A 156 -1.64 36.21 0.06
C ILE A 156 -0.73 35.94 1.26
N GLU A 157 -1.32 35.85 2.45
CA GLU A 157 -0.65 35.38 3.66
C GLU A 157 -1.45 34.24 4.29
N ILE A 158 -0.76 33.24 4.82
CA ILE A 158 -1.33 32.10 5.52
C ILE A 158 -0.59 31.93 6.84
N ILE A 159 -1.28 32.22 7.95
CA ILE A 159 -0.76 32.01 9.30
C ILE A 159 -1.17 30.60 9.73
N ILE A 160 -0.17 29.76 10.02
CA ILE A 160 -0.32 28.41 10.56
C ILE A 160 0.02 28.46 12.04
N TYR A 161 -0.91 28.00 12.88
CA TYR A 161 -0.78 28.01 14.34
C TYR A 161 -0.17 26.72 14.87
N SER A 162 0.61 26.83 15.94
CA SER A 162 1.20 25.69 16.64
C SER A 162 0.15 24.61 16.98
N PRO A 163 0.33 23.35 16.51
CA PRO A 163 -0.54 22.25 16.91
C PRO A 163 -0.48 22.00 18.42
N SER A 164 0.70 22.07 19.05
CA SER A 164 0.90 21.90 20.49
C SER A 164 0.03 22.88 21.30
N LYS A 165 0.19 24.20 21.06
CA LYS A 165 -0.60 25.23 21.73
C LYS A 165 -2.10 25.06 21.48
N TYR A 166 -2.51 24.82 20.23
CA TYR A 166 -3.93 24.69 19.88
C TYR A 166 -4.60 23.50 20.57
N CYS A 167 -3.95 22.34 20.63
CA CYS A 167 -4.46 21.14 21.29
C CYS A 167 -4.59 21.35 22.81
N LYS A 168 -3.52 21.86 23.45
CA LYS A 168 -3.48 22.24 24.87
C LYS A 168 -4.62 23.21 25.23
N ASP A 169 -4.92 24.16 24.36
CA ASP A 169 -5.98 25.14 24.57
C ASP A 169 -7.40 24.67 24.23
N LEU A 170 -7.57 23.60 23.46
CA LEU A 170 -8.86 22.91 23.30
C LEU A 170 -9.14 21.98 24.48
N ALA A 171 -8.13 21.21 24.93
CA ALA A 171 -8.24 20.31 26.07
C ALA A 171 -8.68 21.04 27.35
N LYS A 172 -8.01 22.14 27.71
CA LYS A 172 -8.39 23.04 28.84
C LYS A 172 -9.85 23.53 28.78
N LYS A 173 -10.43 23.63 27.58
CA LYS A 173 -11.80 24.15 27.35
C LYS A 173 -12.83 23.03 27.20
N TYR A 174 -12.41 21.76 27.19
CA TYR A 174 -13.31 20.63 27.14
C TYR A 174 -13.92 20.32 28.51
N LYS A 175 -15.03 19.59 28.53
CA LYS A 175 -15.88 19.44 29.73
C LYS A 175 -15.40 18.39 30.74
N TYR A 176 -14.46 17.55 30.32
CA TYR A 176 -13.87 16.42 31.03
C TYR A 176 -12.60 16.02 30.26
N GLU A 177 -11.76 15.19 30.84
CA GLU A 177 -10.57 14.68 30.19
C GLU A 177 -10.93 13.74 29.04
N ILE A 178 -10.24 13.87 27.89
CA ILE A 178 -10.32 12.92 26.77
C ILE A 178 -8.96 12.21 26.71
N PRO A 179 -8.85 10.94 27.15
CA PRO A 179 -7.58 10.26 27.26
C PRO A 179 -6.90 9.94 25.91
N GLU A 180 -5.58 9.87 25.98
CA GLU A 180 -4.67 9.36 24.95
C GLU A 180 -3.41 8.81 25.66
N TRP A 181 -2.56 8.08 24.94
CA TRP A 181 -1.27 7.67 25.48
C TRP A 181 -0.35 8.90 25.67
N GLU A 182 0.34 8.98 26.81
CA GLU A 182 1.41 9.97 27.01
C GLU A 182 2.65 9.50 26.27
N TYR A 183 3.54 8.69 26.88
CA TYR A 183 4.56 7.96 26.12
C TYR A 183 3.88 7.00 25.12
N PRO A 184 4.32 6.90 23.85
CA PRO A 184 5.54 7.47 23.23
C PRO A 184 5.33 8.84 22.54
N ASN A 185 4.19 9.50 22.74
CA ASN A 185 3.91 10.81 22.12
C ASN A 185 4.69 11.93 22.83
N GLY A 186 5.41 12.76 22.06
CA GLY A 186 6.19 13.88 22.58
C GLY A 186 5.41 15.18 22.78
N ILE A 187 4.18 15.28 22.24
CA ILE A 187 3.30 16.45 22.33
C ILE A 187 1.88 15.97 22.66
N HIS A 188 1.34 16.44 23.79
CA HIS A 188 0.05 16.01 24.34
C HIS A 188 -1.18 16.67 23.69
N HIS A 189 -2.32 16.03 23.91
CA HIS A 189 -3.67 16.37 23.44
C HIS A 189 -3.84 16.25 21.92
N ARG A 190 -3.04 15.38 21.26
CA ARG A 190 -3.11 15.13 19.80
C ARG A 190 -4.49 14.71 19.32
N ASN A 191 -5.31 14.14 20.21
CA ASN A 191 -6.69 13.78 19.93
C ASN A 191 -7.66 14.97 19.70
N PHE A 192 -7.31 16.21 20.06
CA PHE A 192 -8.15 17.39 19.83
C PHE A 192 -8.07 17.97 18.41
N ILE A 193 -7.10 17.54 17.60
CA ILE A 193 -6.84 18.04 16.24
C ILE A 193 -7.09 16.95 15.18
N ARG A 194 -7.31 17.35 13.93
CA ARG A 194 -7.45 16.45 12.78
C ARG A 194 -6.21 16.55 11.90
N LYS A 195 -5.17 15.83 12.34
CA LYS A 195 -3.80 15.78 11.82
C LYS A 195 -3.31 14.32 11.90
N VAL A 196 -2.29 13.94 11.15
CA VAL A 196 -1.61 12.62 11.30
C VAL A 196 -1.19 12.44 12.76
N ALA A 197 -1.50 11.28 13.35
CA ALA A 197 -1.30 11.05 14.79
C ALA A 197 0.17 10.75 15.12
N CYS A 198 0.85 9.93 14.31
CA CYS A 198 2.27 9.59 14.51
C CYS A 198 3.24 10.78 14.29
N HIS A 199 2.76 11.92 13.77
CA HIS A 199 3.55 13.16 13.76
C HIS A 199 3.86 13.65 15.18
N PHE A 200 3.04 13.27 16.17
CA PHE A 200 3.23 13.59 17.59
C PHE A 200 4.15 12.59 18.31
N GLY A 201 4.89 11.76 17.59
CA GLY A 201 5.62 10.59 18.11
C GLY A 201 4.79 9.31 17.95
N TRP A 202 5.47 8.17 17.91
CA TRP A 202 4.85 6.84 17.99
C TRP A 202 5.85 5.79 18.48
N ASP A 203 5.43 4.56 18.78
CA ASP A 203 6.30 3.49 19.30
C ASP A 203 7.33 2.92 18.29
N TRP A 204 7.34 3.46 17.07
CA TRP A 204 8.38 3.29 16.05
C TRP A 204 8.91 4.62 15.48
N GLY A 205 8.47 5.78 15.99
CA GLY A 205 8.62 7.08 15.30
C GLY A 205 8.97 8.28 16.18
N PRO A 206 9.69 9.28 15.64
CA PRO A 206 10.05 10.52 16.35
C PRO A 206 8.86 11.49 16.41
N CYS A 207 8.92 12.46 17.33
CA CYS A 207 7.96 13.56 17.48
C CYS A 207 8.50 14.89 16.88
N PHE A 208 8.73 14.95 15.56
CA PHE A 208 9.04 16.23 14.91
C PHE A 208 7.80 17.11 14.70
N CYS A 209 6.61 16.51 14.60
CA CYS A 209 5.32 17.17 14.42
C CYS A 209 5.29 18.27 13.35
N PRO A 210 5.64 17.96 12.07
CA PRO A 210 5.72 18.96 11.02
C PRO A 210 4.39 19.66 10.74
N LEU A 211 4.49 20.85 10.16
CA LEU A 211 3.41 21.77 9.85
C LEU A 211 3.79 22.60 8.62
N GLY A 212 2.81 23.04 7.83
CA GLY A 212 3.08 23.70 6.54
C GLY A 212 1.92 23.62 5.53
N ILE A 213 2.23 24.01 4.29
CA ILE A 213 1.32 23.92 3.14
C ILE A 213 1.72 22.68 2.34
N TYR A 214 1.39 21.50 2.87
CA TYR A 214 1.96 20.22 2.42
C TYR A 214 1.40 19.68 1.09
N LYS A 215 0.40 20.35 0.48
CA LYS A 215 -0.11 20.08 -0.88
C LYS A 215 -0.45 21.37 -1.61
N ASP A 216 -0.79 21.26 -2.89
CA ASP A 216 -1.18 22.33 -3.80
C ASP A 216 -2.07 23.42 -3.19
N ILE A 217 -1.80 24.65 -3.58
CA ILE A 217 -2.67 25.81 -3.36
C ILE A 217 -2.93 26.48 -4.71
N SER A 218 -4.18 26.83 -4.99
CA SER A 218 -4.56 27.34 -6.31
C SER A 218 -5.80 28.23 -6.31
N LEU A 219 -5.93 29.05 -7.34
CA LEU A 219 -7.16 29.79 -7.65
C LEU A 219 -7.90 29.05 -8.77
N GLU A 220 -9.18 28.77 -8.53
CA GLU A 220 -10.09 28.29 -9.58
C GLU A 220 -11.04 29.41 -10.00
N PHE A 221 -10.97 29.80 -11.26
CA PHE A 221 -11.84 30.80 -11.88
C PHE A 221 -12.90 30.07 -12.71
N TYR A 222 -14.18 30.27 -12.39
CA TYR A 222 -15.24 29.50 -13.04
C TYR A 222 -16.55 30.27 -13.17
N SER A 223 -17.27 29.97 -14.25
CA SER A 223 -18.55 30.59 -14.58
C SER A 223 -19.70 29.60 -14.77
N LEU A 224 -19.43 28.29 -14.79
CA LEU A 224 -20.42 27.20 -14.80
C LEU A 224 -20.42 26.39 -13.50
N PRO A 225 -21.46 25.57 -13.23
CA PRO A 225 -21.46 24.64 -12.11
C PRO A 225 -20.38 23.57 -12.26
N LEU A 226 -19.52 23.41 -11.25
CA LEU A 226 -18.49 22.38 -11.19
C LEU A 226 -19.06 21.07 -10.63
N ILE A 227 -18.56 19.92 -11.06
CA ILE A 227 -18.89 18.63 -10.43
C ILE A 227 -18.08 18.53 -9.13
N LYS A 228 -18.79 18.37 -8.00
CA LYS A 228 -18.23 18.38 -6.63
C LYS A 228 -18.08 16.98 -6.03
N GLU A 229 -18.86 16.04 -6.53
CA GLU A 229 -19.00 14.70 -5.99
C GLU A 229 -19.40 13.78 -7.14
N VAL A 230 -18.61 12.72 -7.35
CA VAL A 230 -18.95 11.57 -8.17
C VAL A 230 -18.99 10.38 -7.22
N MET A 231 -20.17 9.84 -6.97
CA MET A 231 -20.31 8.51 -6.34
C MET A 231 -20.65 7.50 -7.43
N ILE A 232 -20.18 6.27 -7.28
CA ILE A 232 -20.39 5.18 -8.23
C ILE A 232 -20.87 3.99 -7.42
N HIS A 233 -21.99 3.38 -7.82
CA HIS A 233 -22.57 2.19 -7.21
C HIS A 233 -22.71 1.12 -8.32
N GLN A 234 -22.46 -0.15 -7.99
CA GLN A 234 -22.42 -1.24 -8.98
C GLN A 234 -23.56 -2.24 -8.73
N ASN A 235 -24.41 -2.48 -9.73
CA ASN A 235 -25.46 -3.50 -9.70
C ASN A 235 -25.00 -4.73 -10.50
N HIS A 236 -24.69 -5.81 -9.77
CA HIS A 236 -24.13 -7.07 -10.29
C HIS A 236 -25.18 -8.19 -10.53
N LYS A 237 -26.49 -7.91 -10.36
CA LYS A 237 -27.54 -8.96 -10.34
C LYS A 237 -27.54 -9.85 -11.58
N ASP A 238 -27.43 -9.23 -12.75
CA ASP A 238 -27.59 -9.90 -14.04
C ASP A 238 -26.25 -10.40 -14.62
N TYR A 239 -25.13 -10.15 -13.91
CA TYR A 239 -23.79 -10.56 -14.33
C TYR A 239 -23.68 -12.06 -14.55
N HIS A 240 -24.18 -12.87 -13.61
CA HIS A 240 -24.17 -14.34 -13.71
C HIS A 240 -25.17 -14.90 -14.75
N LEU A 241 -26.00 -14.06 -15.37
CA LEU A 241 -27.01 -14.46 -16.36
C LEU A 241 -26.61 -14.04 -17.79
N ILE A 242 -26.09 -12.83 -17.96
CA ILE A 242 -25.82 -12.21 -19.27
C ILE A 242 -24.48 -11.44 -19.33
N GLY A 243 -23.63 -11.50 -18.30
CA GLY A 243 -22.34 -10.81 -18.26
C GLY A 243 -22.41 -9.28 -18.08
N THR A 244 -23.61 -8.69 -17.98
CA THR A 244 -23.80 -7.24 -17.83
C THR A 244 -23.71 -6.79 -16.36
N ILE A 245 -23.04 -5.66 -16.13
CA ILE A 245 -23.03 -4.93 -14.85
C ILE A 245 -23.51 -3.50 -15.11
N GLU A 246 -24.48 -3.02 -14.34
CA GLU A 246 -24.88 -1.61 -14.38
C GLU A 246 -24.10 -0.78 -13.34
N ILE A 247 -23.67 0.42 -13.72
CA ILE A 247 -23.07 1.40 -12.80
C ILE A 247 -23.92 2.67 -12.69
N ASP A 248 -24.28 3.04 -11.45
CA ASP A 248 -25.09 4.21 -11.10
C ASP A 248 -24.21 5.43 -10.80
N ILE A 249 -23.83 6.16 -11.85
CA ILE A 249 -22.96 7.33 -11.74
C ILE A 249 -23.76 8.51 -11.16
N SER A 250 -23.35 8.96 -9.99
CA SER A 250 -24.11 9.85 -9.12
C SER A 250 -23.37 11.18 -8.91
N LEU A 251 -23.79 12.22 -9.63
CA LEU A 251 -23.16 13.54 -9.62
C LEU A 251 -23.83 14.49 -8.61
N ARG A 252 -23.04 15.35 -7.95
CA ARG A 252 -23.54 16.61 -7.37
C ARG A 252 -22.79 17.80 -7.95
N PHE A 253 -23.53 18.88 -8.19
CA PHE A 253 -22.99 20.12 -8.72
C PHE A 253 -22.79 21.17 -7.64
N TYR A 254 -21.74 21.98 -7.82
CA TYR A 254 -21.41 23.14 -7.03
C TYR A 254 -21.49 24.40 -7.89
N THR A 255 -22.28 25.37 -7.42
CA THR A 255 -22.22 26.75 -7.88
C THR A 255 -22.29 27.70 -6.68
N SER A 256 -21.59 28.81 -6.80
CA SER A 256 -21.53 29.94 -5.88
C SER A 256 -22.60 30.99 -6.20
N SER A 257 -22.93 31.21 -7.48
CA SER A 257 -24.01 32.10 -7.94
C SER A 257 -25.08 31.35 -8.76
N ILE A 258 -26.33 31.33 -8.27
CA ILE A 258 -27.47 30.68 -8.97
C ILE A 258 -28.01 31.57 -10.11
N TYR A 259 -27.74 32.87 -10.08
CA TYR A 259 -28.27 33.85 -11.04
C TYR A 259 -27.55 33.84 -12.40
N SER A 260 -26.26 33.50 -12.42
CA SER A 260 -25.40 33.60 -13.60
C SER A 260 -25.70 32.57 -14.70
N PHE A 261 -26.30 31.43 -14.35
CA PHE A 261 -26.49 30.30 -15.27
C PHE A 261 -27.89 30.19 -15.90
N ARG A 262 -28.75 31.22 -15.78
CA ARG A 262 -30.12 31.19 -16.32
C ARG A 262 -30.24 31.36 -17.85
N ALA A 263 -29.13 31.53 -18.57
CA ALA A 263 -29.11 31.76 -20.01
C ALA A 263 -29.19 30.47 -20.85
N GLU A 264 -28.43 29.44 -20.47
CA GLU A 264 -28.48 28.11 -21.08
C GLU A 264 -29.57 27.28 -20.39
N LYS A 265 -30.46 26.62 -21.13
CA LYS A 265 -31.59 25.82 -20.57
C LYS A 265 -31.22 24.38 -20.26
N GLU A 266 -30.18 23.86 -20.92
CA GLU A 266 -29.69 22.49 -20.77
C GLU A 266 -28.17 22.51 -20.66
N LEU A 267 -27.64 21.70 -19.74
CA LEU A 267 -26.21 21.43 -19.54
C LEU A 267 -25.93 20.01 -20.07
N PRO A 268 -25.20 19.86 -21.18
CA PRO A 268 -24.82 18.54 -21.67
C PRO A 268 -23.79 17.88 -20.74
N ILE A 269 -23.88 16.57 -20.62
CA ILE A 269 -22.96 15.70 -19.88
C ILE A 269 -22.71 14.46 -20.73
N ASP A 270 -21.44 14.22 -21.06
CA ASP A 270 -20.97 12.98 -21.66
C ASP A 270 -20.36 12.10 -20.58
N ILE A 271 -20.70 10.81 -20.63
CA ILE A 271 -20.16 9.77 -19.76
C ILE A 271 -19.52 8.71 -20.68
N LEU A 272 -18.20 8.54 -20.56
CA LEU A 272 -17.43 7.54 -21.29
C LEU A 272 -16.76 6.60 -20.28
N VAL A 273 -16.91 5.29 -20.49
CA VAL A 273 -16.18 4.23 -19.77
C VAL A 273 -15.32 3.48 -20.79
N VAL A 274 -14.05 3.24 -20.47
CA VAL A 274 -13.11 2.50 -21.33
C VAL A 274 -12.40 1.41 -20.53
N HIS A 275 -12.47 0.15 -20.95
CA HIS A 275 -11.70 -0.94 -20.35
C HIS A 275 -10.22 -0.81 -20.74
N ARG A 276 -9.29 -0.75 -19.77
CA ARG A 276 -7.87 -0.45 -20.04
C ARG A 276 -7.15 -1.48 -20.91
N GLY A 277 -7.42 -2.78 -20.73
CA GLY A 277 -6.80 -3.86 -21.51
C GLY A 277 -7.35 -4.04 -22.93
N THR A 278 -8.67 -4.15 -23.10
CA THR A 278 -9.32 -4.42 -24.40
C THR A 278 -9.64 -3.16 -25.22
N GLY A 279 -9.59 -1.98 -24.62
CA GLY A 279 -10.06 -0.73 -25.24
C GLY A 279 -11.59 -0.64 -25.40
N SER A 280 -12.35 -1.63 -24.91
CA SER A 280 -13.82 -1.68 -25.05
C SER A 280 -14.47 -0.46 -24.40
N THR A 281 -15.37 0.22 -25.13
CA THR A 281 -15.97 1.49 -24.68
C THR A 281 -17.47 1.37 -24.40
N THR A 282 -17.97 2.22 -23.51
CA THR A 282 -19.40 2.47 -23.32
C THR A 282 -19.62 3.96 -23.15
N HIS A 283 -20.51 4.55 -23.96
CA HIS A 283 -20.71 6.01 -24.03
C HIS A 283 -22.18 6.40 -23.84
N LYS A 284 -22.43 7.49 -23.10
CA LYS A 284 -23.78 8.01 -22.82
C LYS A 284 -23.80 9.54 -22.66
N THR A 285 -24.38 10.23 -23.65
CA THR A 285 -24.66 11.68 -23.63
C THR A 285 -26.03 11.97 -23.03
N LEU A 286 -26.13 13.00 -22.17
CA LEU A 286 -27.31 13.38 -21.39
C LEU A 286 -27.43 14.92 -21.29
N SER A 287 -28.64 15.47 -21.23
CA SER A 287 -28.91 16.89 -20.90
C SER A 287 -29.49 17.03 -19.49
N LEU A 288 -28.86 17.83 -18.63
CA LEU A 288 -29.50 18.31 -17.38
C LEU A 288 -30.19 19.66 -17.60
N ASN A 289 -31.48 19.74 -17.25
CA ASN A 289 -32.19 21.02 -17.28
C ASN A 289 -31.66 21.97 -16.19
N THR A 290 -31.10 23.10 -16.61
CA THR A 290 -30.38 24.04 -15.74
C THR A 290 -31.29 24.75 -14.75
N SER A 291 -32.54 25.04 -15.13
CA SER A 291 -33.53 25.64 -14.23
C SER A 291 -33.91 24.72 -13.06
N LYS A 292 -33.62 23.41 -13.18
CA LYS A 292 -33.78 22.41 -12.12
C LYS A 292 -32.49 22.12 -11.33
N LEU A 293 -31.34 22.74 -11.66
CA LEU A 293 -30.09 22.60 -10.90
C LEU A 293 -30.16 23.28 -9.52
N LEU A 294 -30.84 22.62 -8.59
CA LEU A 294 -30.86 22.99 -7.18
C LEU A 294 -29.50 22.71 -6.53
N LYS A 295 -29.00 23.68 -5.76
CA LYS A 295 -27.72 23.63 -5.04
C LYS A 295 -27.58 22.34 -4.22
N ASP A 296 -26.43 21.67 -4.34
CA ASP A 296 -26.09 20.41 -3.65
C ASP A 296 -26.99 19.18 -3.99
N SER A 297 -27.87 19.26 -5.00
CA SER A 297 -28.70 18.12 -5.44
C SER A 297 -27.89 16.98 -6.08
N LYS A 298 -28.44 15.77 -6.00
CA LYS A 298 -27.90 14.54 -6.59
C LYS A 298 -28.63 14.25 -7.91
N TYR A 299 -27.87 13.96 -8.96
CA TYR A 299 -28.37 13.41 -10.23
C TYR A 299 -27.71 12.05 -10.43
N THR A 300 -28.45 11.03 -10.85
CA THR A 300 -27.94 9.68 -11.04
C THR A 300 -28.21 9.20 -12.46
N PHE A 301 -27.21 8.58 -13.08
CA PHE A 301 -27.22 8.12 -14.44
C PHE A 301 -26.67 6.69 -14.50
N THR A 302 -27.52 5.74 -14.84
CA THR A 302 -27.14 4.33 -14.97
C THR A 302 -26.48 4.07 -16.33
N VAL A 303 -25.37 3.35 -16.36
CA VAL A 303 -24.67 2.89 -17.57
C VAL A 303 -24.48 1.38 -17.48
N ALA A 304 -24.89 0.64 -18.51
CA ALA A 304 -24.71 -0.82 -18.56
C ALA A 304 -23.41 -1.16 -19.29
N ILE A 305 -22.52 -1.91 -18.64
CA ILE A 305 -21.30 -2.48 -19.22
C ILE A 305 -21.61 -3.94 -19.52
N ASN A 306 -21.64 -4.30 -20.80
CA ASN A 306 -21.82 -5.68 -21.25
C ASN A 306 -20.48 -6.41 -21.28
N ASP A 307 -20.51 -7.76 -21.26
CA ASP A 307 -19.32 -8.62 -21.28
C ASP A 307 -18.28 -8.20 -20.21
N ALA A 308 -18.78 -7.83 -19.04
CA ALA A 308 -18.04 -7.10 -18.03
C ALA A 308 -16.93 -7.96 -17.39
N GLN A 309 -15.69 -7.53 -17.56
CA GLN A 309 -14.54 -8.16 -16.92
C GLN A 309 -14.43 -7.70 -15.46
N LEU A 310 -14.39 -8.65 -14.53
CA LEU A 310 -14.29 -8.40 -13.09
C LEU A 310 -12.85 -8.10 -12.65
N TRP A 311 -12.72 -7.22 -11.66
CA TRP A 311 -11.48 -7.01 -10.91
C TRP A 311 -11.35 -8.07 -9.81
N TRP A 312 -10.15 -8.63 -9.66
CA TRP A 312 -9.80 -9.59 -8.63
C TRP A 312 -8.55 -9.16 -7.84
N PRO A 313 -8.41 -9.57 -6.57
CA PRO A 313 -7.17 -9.40 -5.82
C PRO A 313 -6.09 -10.37 -6.31
N LYS A 314 -4.82 -10.04 -6.00
CA LYS A 314 -3.64 -10.79 -6.46
C LYS A 314 -3.80 -12.30 -6.22
N GLY A 315 -3.49 -13.09 -7.24
CA GLY A 315 -3.53 -14.56 -7.23
C GLY A 315 -4.90 -15.17 -7.57
N HIS A 316 -6.00 -14.40 -7.50
CA HIS A 316 -7.37 -14.92 -7.63
C HIS A 316 -8.02 -14.64 -8.99
N GLY A 317 -7.42 -13.78 -9.80
CA GLY A 317 -7.85 -13.42 -11.16
C GLY A 317 -7.11 -12.16 -11.63
N ASP A 318 -7.59 -11.56 -12.72
CA ASP A 318 -6.98 -10.37 -13.32
C ASP A 318 -7.50 -9.07 -12.70
N GLN A 319 -6.64 -8.05 -12.69
CA GLN A 319 -6.92 -6.72 -12.14
C GLN A 319 -7.61 -5.84 -13.20
N ASN A 320 -8.79 -6.24 -13.68
CA ASN A 320 -9.50 -5.50 -14.73
C ASN A 320 -9.96 -4.11 -14.26
N LEU A 321 -9.47 -3.07 -14.94
CA LEU A 321 -9.76 -1.66 -14.65
C LEU A 321 -10.37 -0.95 -15.85
N TYR A 322 -11.23 0.02 -15.55
CA TYR A 322 -11.88 0.89 -16.52
C TYR A 322 -11.65 2.35 -16.13
N ASP A 323 -11.40 3.20 -17.13
CA ASP A 323 -11.35 4.65 -16.97
C ASP A 323 -12.74 5.24 -17.25
N LEU A 324 -13.40 5.72 -16.19
CA LEU A 324 -14.59 6.55 -16.29
C LEU A 324 -14.19 8.01 -16.49
N THR A 325 -14.55 8.59 -17.63
CA THR A 325 -14.48 10.03 -17.89
C THR A 325 -15.89 10.62 -17.92
N ILE A 326 -16.09 11.71 -17.18
CA ILE A 326 -17.32 12.50 -17.17
C ILE A 326 -16.95 13.90 -17.64
N SER A 327 -17.53 14.36 -18.76
CA SER A 327 -17.22 15.66 -19.36
C SER A 327 -18.47 16.50 -19.62
N ILE A 328 -18.29 17.83 -19.54
CA ILE A 328 -19.24 18.84 -19.98
C ILE A 328 -18.70 19.41 -21.29
N PRO A 329 -19.26 19.08 -22.46
CA PRO A 329 -18.87 19.70 -23.73
C PRO A 329 -19.40 21.14 -23.81
N LYS A 330 -18.73 21.99 -24.60
CA LYS A 330 -19.27 23.32 -24.95
C LYS A 330 -20.51 23.14 -25.83
N SER A 331 -21.61 23.79 -25.46
CA SER A 331 -22.87 23.68 -26.18
C SER A 331 -22.78 24.21 -27.62
N THR A 332 -22.69 23.31 -28.59
CA THR A 332 -22.99 23.56 -30.01
C THR A 332 -24.50 23.71 -30.17
N LEU A 333 -24.97 24.95 -29.97
CA LEU A 333 -26.36 25.31 -30.20
C LEU A 333 -26.63 25.26 -31.72
N ASN A 334 -27.50 24.31 -32.12
CA ASN A 334 -27.75 23.79 -33.47
C ASN A 334 -26.74 22.70 -33.92
N LYS A 335 -27.16 21.61 -34.59
CA LYS A 335 -28.47 21.32 -35.24
C LYS A 335 -29.10 20.02 -34.73
N LYS A 336 -30.43 19.91 -34.87
CA LYS A 336 -31.10 18.60 -35.01
C LYS A 336 -30.55 17.89 -36.26
N ILE A 337 -29.98 16.71 -36.10
CA ILE A 337 -29.89 15.71 -37.16
C ILE A 337 -30.55 14.44 -36.61
N SER A 338 -31.76 14.14 -37.11
CA SER A 338 -32.44 12.89 -36.81
C SER A 338 -31.96 11.83 -37.80
N LEU A 339 -31.12 10.91 -37.33
CA LEU A 339 -30.76 9.70 -38.08
C LEU A 339 -31.03 8.46 -37.23
N THR A 340 -32.27 8.01 -37.27
CA THR A 340 -32.59 6.60 -37.02
C THR A 340 -31.86 5.75 -38.05
N THR A 341 -31.06 4.79 -37.57
CA THR A 341 -30.53 3.69 -38.40
C THR A 341 -31.05 2.36 -37.88
N ASN A 342 -32.28 2.04 -38.31
CA ASN A 342 -32.47 0.66 -38.78
C ASN A 342 -31.51 0.46 -39.96
N SER A 343 -30.87 -0.70 -40.04
CA SER A 343 -30.15 -1.11 -41.24
C SER A 343 -31.13 -1.47 -42.38
N ASN A 344 -30.58 -1.57 -43.59
CA ASN A 344 -31.27 -1.80 -44.88
C ASN A 344 -31.95 -0.52 -45.45
N ASN A 345 -31.88 -0.20 -46.75
CA ASN A 345 -31.55 -1.09 -47.88
C ASN A 345 -31.07 -0.38 -49.18
N TYR A 346 -30.40 -1.16 -50.03
CA TYR A 346 -30.20 -1.06 -51.50
C TYR A 346 -29.47 0.10 -52.22
N ASN A 347 -28.64 -0.30 -53.20
CA ASN A 347 -28.27 0.45 -54.41
C ASN A 347 -29.24 0.14 -55.58
N THR A 348 -29.20 0.93 -56.65
CA THR A 348 -30.35 1.15 -57.55
C THR A 348 -30.26 0.53 -58.96
N THR A 349 -31.37 -0.10 -59.38
CA THR A 349 -31.91 -0.27 -60.77
C THR A 349 -31.06 -0.99 -61.83
N THR A 350 -31.61 -1.90 -62.67
CA THR A 350 -32.70 -1.61 -63.63
C THR A 350 -33.55 -2.85 -64.09
N ILE A 351 -34.89 -2.68 -64.07
CA ILE A 351 -35.87 -2.94 -65.18
C ILE A 351 -36.02 -4.37 -65.78
N PRO A 352 -37.23 -4.94 -66.03
CA PRO A 352 -38.60 -4.63 -65.52
C PRO A 352 -39.53 -5.83 -65.16
N SER A 353 -40.68 -5.54 -64.53
CA SER A 353 -42.01 -6.22 -64.66
C SER A 353 -42.14 -7.76 -64.43
N THR A 354 -43.01 -8.27 -63.54
CA THR A 354 -44.49 -8.23 -63.69
C THR A 354 -45.28 -8.74 -62.46
N ILE A 355 -46.47 -8.15 -62.22
CA ILE A 355 -47.78 -8.77 -61.88
C ILE A 355 -47.97 -9.69 -60.62
N SER A 356 -48.75 -9.15 -59.68
CA SER A 356 -49.81 -9.73 -58.80
C SER A 356 -49.61 -10.79 -57.68
N SER A 357 -50.19 -10.44 -56.52
CA SER A 357 -51.17 -11.21 -55.70
C SER A 357 -50.78 -12.35 -54.73
N SER A 358 -50.99 -12.06 -53.43
CA SER A 358 -51.73 -12.84 -52.41
C SER A 358 -51.33 -14.27 -52.00
N GLY A 359 -51.29 -14.53 -50.68
CA GLY A 359 -51.50 -15.87 -50.11
C GLY A 359 -51.10 -16.06 -48.64
N SER A 360 -52.07 -16.49 -47.82
CA SER A 360 -51.97 -17.44 -46.69
C SER A 360 -50.63 -18.19 -46.54
N GLU A 361 -49.94 -18.14 -45.39
CA GLU A 361 -50.18 -18.89 -44.13
C GLU A 361 -49.53 -20.29 -44.09
N ASP A 362 -49.25 -20.72 -42.85
CA ASP A 362 -48.80 -22.03 -42.38
C ASP A 362 -47.41 -22.60 -42.76
N ALA A 363 -46.80 -23.16 -41.72
CA ALA A 363 -45.66 -24.07 -41.70
C ALA A 363 -46.22 -25.53 -41.54
N PRO A 364 -45.47 -26.61 -41.17
CA PRO A 364 -44.05 -26.67 -40.80
C PRO A 364 -43.25 -27.95 -41.22
N ILE A 365 -41.95 -27.94 -40.87
CA ILE A 365 -41.17 -29.07 -40.29
C ILE A 365 -40.57 -30.21 -41.18
N THR A 366 -39.25 -30.41 -40.98
CA THR A 366 -38.36 -31.60 -41.18
C THR A 366 -38.01 -32.22 -42.56
N SER A 367 -36.79 -31.89 -43.02
CA SER A 367 -35.69 -32.85 -43.37
C SER A 367 -35.82 -33.75 -44.63
N PRO A 368 -34.79 -34.54 -45.09
CA PRO A 368 -33.38 -34.67 -44.62
C PRO A 368 -32.26 -34.75 -45.72
N THR A 369 -30.98 -34.65 -45.27
CA THR A 369 -29.74 -35.35 -45.73
C THR A 369 -29.05 -35.20 -47.12
N SER A 370 -27.75 -35.53 -47.07
CA SER A 370 -26.85 -36.25 -48.04
C SER A 370 -26.09 -35.54 -49.20
N GLU A 371 -24.77 -35.79 -49.20
CA GLU A 371 -23.85 -36.07 -50.35
C GLU A 371 -23.56 -34.97 -51.42
N GLU A 372 -22.44 -34.98 -52.17
CA GLU A 372 -21.02 -35.28 -51.88
C GLU A 372 -20.11 -34.77 -53.04
N ILE A 373 -18.77 -34.84 -52.89
CA ILE A 373 -17.75 -35.07 -53.96
C ILE A 373 -17.49 -34.01 -55.09
N ASN A 374 -16.30 -33.39 -54.99
CA ASN A 374 -15.22 -33.21 -56.00
C ASN A 374 -15.29 -32.33 -57.30
N ASN A 375 -14.23 -31.52 -57.43
CA ASN A 375 -13.26 -31.42 -58.56
C ASN A 375 -13.39 -30.47 -59.78
N ASP A 376 -12.19 -30.20 -60.32
CA ASP A 376 -11.77 -29.84 -61.69
C ASP A 376 -11.70 -28.34 -62.15
N ILE A 377 -10.74 -27.90 -63.00
CA ILE A 377 -9.31 -28.30 -63.18
C ILE A 377 -8.50 -27.23 -63.97
N ASN A 378 -7.18 -27.11 -63.70
CA ASN A 378 -6.03 -26.58 -64.49
C ASN A 378 -6.08 -25.34 -65.45
N ASN A 379 -5.18 -24.39 -65.14
CA ASN A 379 -4.06 -23.83 -65.94
C ASN A 379 -4.21 -23.27 -67.38
N SER A 380 -3.62 -22.08 -67.58
CA SER A 380 -2.50 -21.72 -68.51
C SER A 380 -2.58 -20.24 -68.96
N ASN A 381 -1.56 -19.48 -69.40
CA ASN A 381 -0.06 -19.46 -69.42
C ASN A 381 0.30 -18.00 -69.89
N ASN A 382 1.44 -17.31 -69.70
CA ASN A 382 2.71 -17.38 -68.94
C ASN A 382 3.24 -15.90 -68.85
N ASN A 383 4.49 -15.44 -68.63
CA ASN A 383 5.86 -16.02 -68.63
C ASN A 383 6.88 -15.06 -67.93
N ASN A 384 8.01 -15.59 -67.46
CA ASN A 384 9.42 -15.11 -67.49
C ASN A 384 9.73 -13.60 -67.72
N ASN A 385 10.62 -12.91 -66.98
CA ASN A 385 11.96 -13.26 -66.42
C ASN A 385 12.37 -12.14 -65.40
N ASN A 386 13.38 -12.21 -64.50
CA ASN A 386 14.23 -13.27 -63.93
C ASN A 386 14.97 -12.76 -62.66
N ASN A 387 15.68 -13.66 -61.95
CA ASN A 387 16.92 -13.53 -61.13
C ASN A 387 17.32 -12.16 -60.51
N ASN A 388 17.73 -12.02 -59.22
CA ASN A 388 18.05 -12.95 -58.12
C ASN A 388 18.25 -12.10 -56.80
N ASN A 389 18.53 -12.56 -55.57
CA ASN A 389 18.90 -13.89 -55.01
C ASN A 389 18.59 -14.00 -53.48
N ASN A 390 18.88 -15.17 -52.89
CA ASN A 390 19.25 -15.45 -51.48
C ASN A 390 18.29 -15.16 -50.29
N ASN A 391 17.82 -16.27 -49.72
CA ASN A 391 17.86 -16.66 -48.29
C ASN A 391 16.90 -16.04 -47.23
N ASN A 392 15.81 -16.78 -47.01
CA ASN A 392 15.39 -17.41 -45.74
C ASN A 392 15.31 -16.62 -44.42
N ASN A 393 14.08 -16.58 -43.90
CA ASN A 393 13.66 -16.89 -42.52
C ASN A 393 14.33 -16.15 -41.35
N ASN A 394 13.59 -15.20 -40.78
CA ASN A 394 13.79 -14.72 -39.41
C ASN A 394 12.72 -15.29 -38.46
N ASN A 395 13.05 -15.38 -37.17
CA ASN A 395 12.26 -16.00 -36.11
C ASN A 395 11.47 -14.98 -35.26
N ASN A 396 10.66 -15.54 -34.34
CA ASN A 396 10.17 -14.95 -33.08
C ASN A 396 9.15 -13.79 -33.13
N ASN A 397 7.94 -14.10 -32.65
CA ASN A 397 7.11 -13.14 -31.93
C ASN A 397 7.44 -13.22 -30.43
N ASN A 398 7.90 -12.11 -29.84
CA ASN A 398 7.87 -11.83 -28.40
C ASN A 398 8.01 -10.31 -28.26
N ASN A 399 7.06 -9.62 -27.61
CA ASN A 399 7.11 -8.16 -27.38
C ASN A 399 6.04 -7.71 -26.38
N THR A 400 6.36 -7.72 -25.08
CA THR A 400 5.52 -7.13 -24.00
C THR A 400 6.35 -6.56 -22.84
N THR A 401 7.38 -5.76 -23.13
CA THR A 401 8.09 -4.90 -22.17
C THR A 401 8.76 -3.75 -22.93
N ASN A 402 8.23 -2.52 -22.86
CA ASN A 402 8.96 -1.27 -23.17
C ASN A 402 8.06 -0.03 -23.00
N PHE A 403 7.90 0.45 -21.76
CA PHE A 403 7.43 1.82 -21.47
C PHE A 403 7.88 2.25 -20.06
N ILE A 404 9.05 2.90 -19.97
CA ILE A 404 9.41 4.00 -19.05
C ILE A 404 10.80 4.49 -19.49
N GLU A 405 10.83 5.60 -20.24
CA GLU A 405 11.81 6.68 -20.08
C GLU A 405 11.46 7.85 -21.02
N GLN A 406 12.03 9.03 -20.72
CA GLN A 406 11.88 10.29 -21.47
C GLN A 406 10.43 10.79 -21.68
N ASN A 407 9.91 11.49 -20.67
CA ASN A 407 8.85 12.48 -20.90
C ASN A 407 9.05 13.77 -20.07
N GLN A 408 10.27 14.32 -20.12
CA GLN A 408 10.52 15.73 -19.85
C GLN A 408 10.59 16.50 -21.17
N ASN A 409 9.43 16.72 -21.81
CA ASN A 409 9.30 17.78 -22.81
C ASN A 409 7.85 18.27 -22.94
N GLN A 410 7.72 19.45 -23.53
CA GLN A 410 6.52 20.28 -23.55
C GLN A 410 5.27 19.56 -24.13
N ASN A 411 4.25 19.34 -23.30
CA ASN A 411 2.90 19.06 -23.79
C ASN A 411 2.31 20.33 -24.44
N GLN A 412 2.57 20.52 -25.74
CA GLN A 412 1.69 21.29 -26.60
C GLN A 412 0.63 20.33 -27.16
N ASP A 413 -0.59 20.40 -26.61
CA ASP A 413 -1.74 19.66 -27.14
C ASP A 413 -2.04 20.13 -28.58
N GLN A 414 -1.64 19.34 -29.58
CA GLN A 414 -2.14 19.49 -30.94
C GLN A 414 -3.53 18.84 -31.04
N ASP A 415 -4.54 19.58 -30.57
CA ASP A 415 -5.96 19.32 -30.84
C ASP A 415 -6.15 19.16 -32.37
N ASN A 416 -6.53 17.97 -32.85
CA ASN A 416 -7.05 17.81 -34.21
C ASN A 416 -8.48 18.36 -34.23
N ASP A 417 -8.68 19.52 -34.87
CA ASP A 417 -9.96 20.24 -34.88
C ASP A 417 -11.11 19.40 -35.47
N ASN A 418 -12.17 19.21 -34.66
CA ASN A 418 -13.56 19.11 -35.11
C ASN A 418 -14.57 19.28 -33.95
N ASP A 419 -15.10 20.50 -33.82
CA ASP A 419 -16.42 20.89 -33.30
C ASP A 419 -16.93 20.53 -31.88
N ASN A 420 -16.22 19.79 -31.01
CA ASN A 420 -16.66 19.55 -29.62
C ASN A 420 -15.62 19.90 -28.54
N LYS A 421 -15.39 21.20 -28.32
CA LYS A 421 -14.43 21.68 -27.30
C LYS A 421 -14.95 21.45 -25.87
N ILE A 422 -14.31 20.56 -25.11
CA ILE A 422 -14.70 20.24 -23.72
C ILE A 422 -14.47 21.44 -22.80
N ILE A 423 -15.42 21.72 -21.90
CA ILE A 423 -15.32 22.79 -20.90
C ILE A 423 -14.69 22.30 -19.59
N TYR A 424 -15.11 21.13 -19.11
CA TYR A 424 -14.71 20.57 -17.82
C TYR A 424 -14.78 19.04 -17.88
N LYS A 425 -13.84 18.36 -17.24
CA LYS A 425 -13.76 16.88 -17.20
C LYS A 425 -13.31 16.39 -15.83
N ILE A 426 -13.89 15.27 -15.37
CA ILE A 426 -13.40 14.46 -14.26
C ILE A 426 -13.07 13.07 -14.81
N LYS A 427 -11.96 12.48 -14.32
CA LYS A 427 -11.64 11.06 -14.50
C LYS A 427 -11.78 10.31 -13.17
N LYS A 428 -12.09 9.02 -13.26
CA LYS A 428 -12.09 8.05 -12.15
C LYS A 428 -11.69 6.67 -12.68
N THR A 429 -10.71 6.04 -12.04
CA THR A 429 -10.45 4.61 -12.17
C THR A 429 -11.56 3.83 -11.44
N ILE A 430 -12.08 2.76 -12.05
CA ILE A 430 -12.97 1.79 -11.41
C ILE A 430 -12.59 0.36 -11.78
N GLY A 431 -12.81 -0.57 -10.86
CA GLY A 431 -12.82 -2.00 -11.13
C GLY A 431 -14.18 -2.58 -10.74
N LEU A 432 -14.70 -3.50 -11.55
CA LEU A 432 -16.01 -4.09 -11.33
C LEU A 432 -15.87 -5.30 -10.40
N ARG A 433 -16.38 -5.20 -9.17
CA ARG A 433 -16.32 -6.29 -8.18
C ARG A 433 -17.37 -6.13 -7.09
N THR A 434 -17.83 -7.25 -6.54
CA THR A 434 -18.52 -7.28 -5.24
C THR A 434 -17.50 -7.57 -4.13
N ALA A 435 -17.64 -6.94 -2.97
CA ALA A 435 -16.71 -7.10 -1.87
C ALA A 435 -17.41 -6.89 -0.51
N THR A 436 -17.10 -7.73 0.48
CA THR A 436 -17.63 -7.62 1.86
C THR A 436 -16.76 -8.43 2.84
N VAL A 437 -17.16 -8.49 4.12
CA VAL A 437 -16.61 -9.45 5.09
C VAL A 437 -17.74 -10.33 5.64
N ASP A 438 -17.55 -11.65 5.57
CA ASP A 438 -18.44 -12.62 6.19
C ASP A 438 -18.14 -12.72 7.70
N VAL A 439 -19.08 -12.22 8.50
CA VAL A 439 -19.10 -12.30 9.97
C VAL A 439 -20.24 -13.19 10.48
N SER A 440 -20.74 -14.12 9.65
CA SER A 440 -21.78 -15.08 10.04
C SER A 440 -21.29 -16.07 11.11
N LYS A 441 -22.23 -16.69 11.82
CA LYS A 441 -21.93 -17.71 12.84
C LYS A 441 -21.45 -19.01 12.18
N ASP A 442 -20.52 -19.68 12.85
CA ASP A 442 -20.09 -21.04 12.53
C ASP A 442 -19.87 -21.88 13.80
N ILE A 443 -19.37 -23.11 13.66
CA ILE A 443 -19.06 -24.00 14.79
C ILE A 443 -17.93 -23.51 15.71
N HIS A 444 -17.29 -22.38 15.35
CA HIS A 444 -16.16 -21.79 16.05
C HIS A 444 -16.45 -20.38 16.60
N GLY A 445 -17.69 -19.88 16.48
CA GLY A 445 -18.13 -18.57 16.99
C GLY A 445 -18.75 -17.73 15.90
N ARG A 446 -18.07 -16.65 15.48
CA ARG A 446 -18.34 -15.93 14.22
C ARG A 446 -17.11 -15.98 13.33
N LYS A 447 -17.31 -16.09 12.03
CA LYS A 447 -16.26 -15.89 11.03
C LYS A 447 -15.72 -14.46 11.08
N PHE A 448 -14.56 -14.28 10.46
CA PHE A 448 -14.14 -13.02 9.87
C PHE A 448 -13.37 -13.37 8.59
N GLN A 449 -14.03 -13.27 7.43
CA GLN A 449 -13.46 -13.66 6.13
C GLN A 449 -13.70 -12.55 5.11
N ILE A 450 -12.64 -12.04 4.47
CA ILE A 450 -12.81 -11.11 3.34
C ILE A 450 -13.37 -11.90 2.16
N VAL A 451 -14.50 -11.46 1.60
CA VAL A 451 -15.17 -12.10 0.46
C VAL A 451 -15.17 -11.15 -0.72
N VAL A 452 -14.57 -11.56 -1.84
CA VAL A 452 -14.54 -10.80 -3.11
C VAL A 452 -15.11 -11.68 -4.21
N ASN A 453 -16.09 -11.16 -4.97
CA ASN A 453 -16.77 -11.88 -6.06
C ASN A 453 -17.29 -13.27 -5.65
N GLY A 454 -17.72 -13.42 -4.39
CA GLY A 454 -18.24 -14.66 -3.81
C GLY A 454 -17.18 -15.63 -3.24
N VAL A 455 -15.89 -15.32 -3.34
CA VAL A 455 -14.78 -16.19 -2.90
C VAL A 455 -14.19 -15.69 -1.58
N SER A 456 -13.98 -16.58 -0.60
CA SER A 456 -13.35 -16.23 0.68
C SER A 456 -11.83 -16.15 0.55
N ILE A 457 -11.30 -14.93 0.52
CA ILE A 457 -9.88 -14.64 0.33
C ILE A 457 -9.16 -14.74 1.68
N PHE A 458 -8.07 -15.52 1.76
CA PHE A 458 -7.14 -15.41 2.89
C PHE A 458 -6.30 -14.14 2.74
N ALA A 459 -6.41 -13.22 3.70
CA ALA A 459 -5.63 -11.97 3.67
C ALA A 459 -4.17 -12.23 4.06
N LYS A 460 -3.24 -11.83 3.18
CA LYS A 460 -1.80 -11.96 3.36
C LYS A 460 -1.17 -10.58 3.21
N GLY A 461 -0.51 -10.10 4.25
CA GLY A 461 0.29 -8.88 4.16
C GLY A 461 0.62 -8.29 5.51
N ALA A 462 0.43 -6.99 5.62
CA ALA A 462 0.99 -6.15 6.66
C ALA A 462 0.25 -4.82 6.83
N ASP A 463 0.54 -4.12 7.93
CA ASP A 463 0.11 -2.74 8.17
C ASP A 463 1.01 -1.73 7.46
N TRP A 464 0.36 -0.74 6.86
CA TRP A 464 0.95 0.40 6.17
C TRP A 464 0.82 1.66 7.05
N ILE A 465 1.98 2.21 7.41
CA ILE A 465 2.15 3.52 8.05
C ILE A 465 2.59 4.56 7.00
N PRO A 466 2.71 5.88 7.28
CA PRO A 466 3.24 6.82 6.30
C PRO A 466 4.63 6.39 5.76
N ALA A 467 4.94 6.73 4.51
CA ALA A 467 6.22 6.37 3.88
C ALA A 467 7.39 7.31 4.27
N ASP A 468 7.12 8.39 5.00
CA ASP A 468 8.08 9.36 5.56
C ASP A 468 7.42 10.10 6.74
N HIS A 469 8.19 10.78 7.58
CA HIS A 469 7.64 11.68 8.61
C HIS A 469 7.36 13.08 8.03
N PHE A 470 8.13 13.50 7.03
CA PHE A 470 7.89 14.72 6.27
C PHE A 470 7.18 14.35 4.98
N LEU A 471 5.88 14.62 4.89
CA LEU A 471 5.05 14.10 3.80
C LEU A 471 5.45 14.64 2.42
N THR A 472 6.15 15.78 2.37
CA THR A 472 6.72 16.35 1.14
C THR A 472 8.00 15.66 0.65
N ARG A 473 8.55 14.71 1.41
CA ARG A 473 9.61 13.78 0.96
C ARG A 473 9.07 12.50 0.30
N ILE A 474 7.77 12.22 0.40
CA ILE A 474 7.17 11.00 -0.17
C ILE A 474 7.05 11.15 -1.70
N THR A 475 7.85 10.39 -2.43
CA THR A 475 7.81 10.37 -3.91
C THR A 475 7.02 9.18 -4.45
N ASN A 476 6.63 9.25 -5.73
CA ASN A 476 5.92 8.15 -6.40
C ASN A 476 6.81 6.90 -6.51
N GLU A 477 8.12 7.07 -6.66
CA GLU A 477 9.11 5.99 -6.76
C GLU A 477 9.20 5.24 -5.43
N LYS A 478 9.19 5.95 -4.28
CA LYS A 478 9.15 5.33 -2.95
C LYS A 478 7.84 4.55 -2.72
N ILE A 479 6.69 5.12 -3.10
CA ILE A 479 5.39 4.44 -3.03
C ILE A 479 5.34 3.20 -3.93
N PHE A 480 5.82 3.32 -5.17
CA PHE A 480 5.91 2.21 -6.12
C PHE A 480 6.81 1.09 -5.58
N HIS A 481 8.00 1.41 -5.07
CA HIS A 481 8.91 0.42 -4.50
C HIS A 481 8.28 -0.33 -3.32
N LEU A 482 7.66 0.37 -2.36
CA LEU A 482 7.02 -0.27 -1.20
C LEU A 482 5.84 -1.18 -1.60
N LEU A 483 4.96 -0.71 -2.48
CA LEU A 483 3.82 -1.52 -2.97
C LEU A 483 4.28 -2.68 -3.87
N ASN A 484 5.30 -2.48 -4.70
CA ASN A 484 5.90 -3.54 -5.50
C ASN A 484 6.59 -4.57 -4.61
N SER A 485 7.19 -4.15 -3.50
CA SER A 485 7.80 -5.04 -2.51
C SER A 485 6.75 -5.91 -1.80
N ALA A 486 5.57 -5.38 -1.49
CA ALA A 486 4.42 -6.17 -1.03
C ALA A 486 3.93 -7.15 -2.12
N ARG A 487 3.76 -6.68 -3.37
CA ARG A 487 3.35 -7.47 -4.54
C ARG A 487 4.31 -8.63 -4.85
N LEU A 488 5.61 -8.43 -4.67
CA LEU A 488 6.66 -9.43 -4.83
C LEU A 488 6.77 -10.39 -3.64
N ALA A 489 6.41 -9.93 -2.43
CA ALA A 489 6.30 -10.77 -1.22
C ALA A 489 4.97 -11.56 -1.13
N ASN A 490 4.29 -11.78 -2.27
CA ASN A 490 3.03 -12.53 -2.40
C ASN A 490 1.86 -12.00 -1.54
N MET A 491 1.91 -10.74 -1.11
CA MET A 491 0.83 -10.09 -0.36
C MET A 491 -0.36 -9.77 -1.28
N ASN A 492 -1.57 -9.89 -0.72
CA ASN A 492 -2.83 -9.55 -1.40
C ASN A 492 -3.69 -8.56 -0.59
N CYS A 493 -3.25 -8.15 0.61
CA CYS A 493 -3.97 -7.23 1.47
C CYS A 493 -2.99 -6.38 2.27
N LEU A 494 -3.22 -5.07 2.35
CA LEU A 494 -2.55 -4.16 3.28
C LEU A 494 -3.59 -3.40 4.12
N ARG A 495 -3.18 -2.97 5.32
CA ARG A 495 -4.00 -2.13 6.19
C ARG A 495 -3.43 -0.73 6.29
N VAL A 496 -4.13 0.28 5.76
CA VAL A 496 -3.77 1.69 5.91
C VAL A 496 -4.18 2.11 7.32
N TRP A 497 -3.20 2.19 8.22
CA TRP A 497 -3.41 2.24 9.66
C TRP A 497 -3.83 3.62 10.19
N GLY A 498 -4.76 3.63 11.16
CA GLY A 498 -5.52 4.81 11.59
C GLY A 498 -4.75 5.94 12.29
N GLY A 499 -3.50 5.76 12.68
CA GLY A 499 -2.68 6.89 13.16
C GLY A 499 -1.87 7.60 12.07
N GLY A 500 -1.89 7.07 10.83
CA GLY A 500 -1.16 7.60 9.69
C GLY A 500 -1.93 8.68 8.91
N GLN A 501 -1.93 8.55 7.58
CA GLN A 501 -2.67 9.43 6.66
C GLN A 501 -3.58 8.64 5.71
N TYR A 502 -4.59 9.32 5.14
CA TYR A 502 -5.19 8.87 3.90
C TYR A 502 -4.21 9.16 2.75
N GLU A 503 -3.63 8.12 2.16
CA GLU A 503 -2.50 8.21 1.22
C GLU A 503 -2.72 9.02 -0.07
N SER A 504 -1.70 9.18 -0.91
CA SER A 504 -1.79 9.79 -2.25
C SER A 504 -2.80 9.06 -3.16
N ASP A 505 -3.31 9.69 -4.22
CA ASP A 505 -4.22 8.99 -5.15
C ASP A 505 -3.47 7.87 -5.91
N TYR A 506 -2.22 8.11 -6.29
CA TYR A 506 -1.31 7.13 -6.92
C TYR A 506 -1.10 5.86 -6.08
N PHE A 507 -1.11 5.95 -4.75
CA PHE A 507 -1.06 4.76 -3.87
C PHE A 507 -2.28 3.83 -4.09
N TYR A 508 -3.50 4.38 -4.17
CA TYR A 508 -4.70 3.57 -4.40
C TYR A 508 -4.74 3.05 -5.83
N GLU A 509 -4.29 3.84 -6.81
CA GLU A 509 -4.20 3.41 -8.22
C GLU A 509 -3.23 2.24 -8.39
N LEU A 510 -2.05 2.27 -7.73
CA LEU A 510 -1.15 1.12 -7.71
C LEU A 510 -1.71 -0.09 -6.94
N CYS A 511 -2.49 0.12 -5.87
CA CYS A 511 -3.15 -0.99 -5.18
C CYS A 511 -4.25 -1.64 -6.05
N ASP A 512 -4.97 -0.84 -6.83
CA ASP A 512 -5.93 -1.31 -7.83
C ASP A 512 -5.22 -2.14 -8.92
N GLU A 513 -4.10 -1.65 -9.45
CA GLU A 513 -3.33 -2.29 -10.52
C GLU A 513 -2.55 -3.54 -10.05
N PHE A 514 -2.08 -3.56 -8.81
CA PHE A 514 -1.37 -4.72 -8.23
C PHE A 514 -2.30 -5.77 -7.61
N GLY A 515 -3.60 -5.50 -7.51
CA GLY A 515 -4.58 -6.40 -6.88
C GLY A 515 -4.42 -6.47 -5.35
N ILE A 516 -3.90 -5.42 -4.73
CA ILE A 516 -3.72 -5.35 -3.27
C ILE A 516 -5.00 -4.80 -2.67
N MET A 517 -5.69 -5.63 -1.89
CA MET A 517 -6.85 -5.21 -1.10
C MET A 517 -6.42 -4.23 0.00
N LEU A 518 -7.26 -3.25 0.27
CA LEU A 518 -7.04 -2.25 1.31
C LEU A 518 -8.10 -2.37 2.40
N TRP A 519 -7.64 -2.65 3.61
CA TRP A 519 -8.30 -2.31 4.85
C TRP A 519 -7.97 -0.84 5.13
N GLN A 520 -8.96 0.05 5.02
CA GLN A 520 -8.79 1.48 5.23
C GLN A 520 -9.32 1.88 6.61
N ASP A 521 -8.45 2.08 7.60
CA ASP A 521 -8.86 2.81 8.80
C ASP A 521 -9.20 4.27 8.43
N LEU A 522 -10.10 4.90 9.15
CA LEU A 522 -10.13 6.36 9.24
C LEU A 522 -9.05 6.84 10.20
N MET A 523 -8.60 8.09 10.06
CA MET A 523 -7.41 8.59 10.76
C MET A 523 -7.65 8.92 12.25
N PHE A 524 -7.92 7.88 13.04
CA PHE A 524 -8.07 7.87 14.49
C PHE A 524 -7.27 6.66 15.03
N GLY A 525 -6.43 6.86 16.06
CA GLY A 525 -5.59 5.78 16.58
C GLY A 525 -5.12 5.97 18.03
N CYS A 526 -5.28 4.90 18.81
CA CYS A 526 -4.79 4.70 20.19
C CYS A 526 -5.00 5.93 21.09
N ALA A 527 -6.20 6.49 21.00
CA ALA A 527 -6.67 7.64 21.77
C ALA A 527 -8.20 7.66 21.73
N LEU A 528 -8.82 8.30 22.71
CA LEU A 528 -10.22 8.70 22.60
C LEU A 528 -10.33 10.09 21.99
N TYR A 529 -11.48 10.44 21.43
CA TYR A 529 -11.64 11.65 20.62
C TYR A 529 -12.86 12.49 21.03
N PRO A 530 -12.80 13.84 20.88
CA PRO A 530 -13.91 14.72 21.24
C PRO A 530 -15.21 14.46 20.45
N THR A 531 -16.35 14.70 21.10
CA THR A 531 -17.71 14.48 20.54
C THR A 531 -18.56 15.75 20.53
N ASN A 532 -17.95 16.91 20.81
CA ASN A 532 -18.66 18.18 20.73
C ASN A 532 -19.15 18.47 19.29
N LYS A 533 -20.12 19.40 19.17
CA LYS A 533 -20.78 19.72 17.89
C LYS A 533 -19.81 20.25 16.82
N GLU A 534 -18.66 20.79 17.20
CA GLU A 534 -17.67 21.39 16.31
C GLU A 534 -16.71 20.34 15.76
N PHE A 535 -16.11 19.52 16.62
CA PHE A 535 -15.26 18.39 16.21
C PHE A 535 -16.03 17.41 15.31
N LEU A 536 -17.25 17.01 15.71
CA LEU A 536 -18.11 16.16 14.88
C LEU A 536 -18.50 16.85 13.56
N LYS A 537 -18.61 18.19 13.51
CA LYS A 537 -18.86 18.94 12.27
C LYS A 537 -17.63 18.97 11.35
N ASN A 538 -16.42 18.97 11.91
CA ASN A 538 -15.18 18.88 11.15
C ASN A 538 -14.98 17.46 10.57
N VAL A 539 -15.10 16.42 11.40
CA VAL A 539 -15.08 15.00 10.96
C VAL A 539 -16.16 14.73 9.90
N LYS A 540 -17.39 15.28 10.05
CA LYS A 540 -18.46 15.19 9.03
C LYS A 540 -18.13 15.82 7.67
N LYS A 541 -17.09 16.67 7.57
CA LYS A 541 -16.54 17.17 6.29
C LYS A 541 -15.45 16.22 5.79
N GLU A 542 -14.56 15.77 6.67
CA GLU A 542 -13.41 14.91 6.40
C GLU A 542 -13.82 13.58 5.77
N VAL A 543 -14.67 12.83 6.46
CA VAL A 543 -15.16 11.51 6.04
C VAL A 543 -15.84 11.58 4.68
N LYS A 544 -16.58 12.66 4.40
CA LYS A 544 -17.21 12.88 3.08
C LYS A 544 -16.18 13.26 2.00
N CYS A 545 -15.12 13.98 2.35
CA CYS A 545 -14.06 14.33 1.42
C CYS A 545 -13.30 13.07 0.98
N GLN A 546 -12.91 12.22 1.94
CA GLN A 546 -12.15 11.01 1.65
C GLN A 546 -13.01 9.96 0.94
N ILE A 547 -14.26 9.70 1.36
CA ILE A 547 -15.15 8.78 0.62
C ILE A 547 -15.37 9.21 -0.84
N ASN A 548 -15.45 10.52 -1.13
CA ASN A 548 -15.57 11.02 -2.52
C ASN A 548 -14.27 10.81 -3.33
N ARG A 549 -13.12 10.79 -2.65
CA ARG A 549 -11.81 10.57 -3.26
C ARG A 549 -11.56 9.07 -3.45
N ILE A 550 -11.40 8.31 -2.36
CA ILE A 550 -10.88 6.94 -2.40
C ILE A 550 -11.99 5.87 -2.57
N GLY A 551 -13.26 6.23 -2.34
CA GLY A 551 -14.38 5.28 -2.35
C GLY A 551 -14.80 4.71 -3.71
N SER A 552 -14.11 5.10 -4.81
CA SER A 552 -14.28 4.50 -6.15
C SER A 552 -13.26 3.41 -6.47
N HIS A 553 -12.17 3.32 -5.70
CA HIS A 553 -11.04 2.44 -5.99
C HIS A 553 -11.43 0.98 -5.70
N PRO A 554 -11.28 0.04 -6.65
CA PRO A 554 -11.65 -1.35 -6.44
C PRO A 554 -10.92 -2.01 -5.27
N SER A 555 -9.67 -1.63 -5.02
CA SER A 555 -8.84 -2.10 -3.90
C SER A 555 -9.42 -1.84 -2.52
N VAL A 556 -10.24 -0.79 -2.31
CA VAL A 556 -10.79 -0.49 -0.98
C VAL A 556 -11.95 -1.44 -0.65
N ILE A 557 -11.65 -2.47 0.15
CA ILE A 557 -12.57 -3.57 0.50
C ILE A 557 -13.26 -3.32 1.85
N LEU A 558 -12.52 -2.81 2.84
CA LEU A 558 -13.02 -2.58 4.20
C LEU A 558 -12.74 -1.14 4.64
N TRP A 559 -13.69 -0.56 5.37
CA TRP A 559 -13.51 0.71 6.09
C TRP A 559 -13.56 0.45 7.60
N CYS A 560 -12.56 0.90 8.36
CA CYS A 560 -12.51 0.76 9.81
C CYS A 560 -12.63 2.14 10.51
N GLY A 561 -13.23 2.17 11.70
CA GLY A 561 -13.43 3.40 12.47
C GLY A 561 -12.15 3.99 13.05
N SER A 562 -11.30 3.18 13.68
CA SER A 562 -10.07 3.61 14.35
C SER A 562 -9.16 2.46 14.83
N ASN A 563 -7.89 2.75 15.10
CA ASN A 563 -7.00 1.86 15.84
C ASN A 563 -7.28 1.87 17.34
N GLU A 564 -7.46 0.68 17.92
CA GLU A 564 -7.49 0.29 19.35
C GLU A 564 -8.38 1.12 20.28
N SER A 565 -9.26 1.96 19.73
CA SER A 565 -10.04 2.90 20.53
C SER A 565 -11.20 2.23 21.24
N GLU A 566 -11.68 1.09 20.73
CA GLU A 566 -12.63 0.23 21.45
C GLU A 566 -11.92 -0.55 22.56
N GLN A 567 -10.79 -1.20 22.24
CA GLN A 567 -9.99 -1.97 23.19
C GLN A 567 -9.59 -1.11 24.40
N ALA A 568 -9.10 0.11 24.19
CA ALA A 568 -8.66 0.96 25.29
C ALA A 568 -9.81 1.38 26.24
N ILE A 569 -11.08 1.33 25.80
CA ILE A 569 -12.26 1.49 26.64
C ILE A 569 -12.58 0.20 27.41
N VAL A 570 -12.52 -0.94 26.74
CA VAL A 570 -12.76 -2.29 27.31
C VAL A 570 -11.77 -2.62 28.41
N ASP A 571 -10.48 -2.51 28.11
CA ASP A 571 -9.35 -2.78 29.02
C ASP A 571 -9.18 -1.68 30.08
N ARG A 572 -9.93 -0.57 29.94
CA ARG A 572 -9.94 0.60 30.83
C ARG A 572 -8.54 1.18 31.06
N VAL A 573 -7.75 1.29 29.99
CA VAL A 573 -6.33 1.71 30.01
C VAL A 573 -6.12 2.94 30.91
N TRP A 574 -6.89 4.00 30.69
CA TRP A 574 -6.74 5.28 31.37
C TRP A 574 -7.70 5.47 32.55
N ASP A 575 -7.24 6.13 33.61
CA ASP A 575 -7.98 6.33 34.87
C ASP A 575 -9.34 7.04 34.72
N PRO A 576 -9.55 8.02 33.81
CA PRO A 576 -10.89 8.57 33.58
C PRO A 576 -11.92 7.52 33.13
N ILE A 577 -11.50 6.50 32.37
CA ILE A 577 -12.38 5.41 31.93
C ILE A 577 -12.74 4.49 33.11
N LYS A 578 -11.79 4.22 34.01
CA LYS A 578 -12.03 3.44 35.23
C LYS A 578 -13.13 4.08 36.09
N ASN A 579 -13.22 5.42 36.08
CA ASN A 579 -14.21 6.20 36.81
C ASN A 579 -15.52 6.49 36.03
N ASN A 580 -15.51 6.50 34.69
CA ASN A 580 -16.69 6.87 33.90
C ASN A 580 -16.75 6.20 32.51
N SER A 581 -16.54 4.88 32.44
CA SER A 581 -16.55 4.10 31.20
C SER A 581 -17.77 4.38 30.30
N HIS A 582 -18.97 4.50 30.87
CA HIS A 582 -20.20 4.77 30.13
C HIS A 582 -20.16 6.09 29.33
N ARG A 583 -19.48 7.13 29.82
CA ARG A 583 -19.24 8.38 29.04
C ARG A 583 -18.50 8.07 27.75
N TYR A 584 -17.36 7.39 27.87
CA TYR A 584 -16.48 7.09 26.75
C TYR A 584 -17.10 6.07 25.79
N THR A 585 -17.89 5.11 26.29
CA THR A 585 -18.74 4.22 25.47
C THR A 585 -19.75 5.03 24.64
N ILE A 586 -20.46 6.01 25.23
CA ILE A 586 -21.38 6.89 24.48
C ILE A 586 -20.61 7.71 23.44
N ASP A 587 -19.46 8.27 23.81
CA ASP A 587 -18.67 9.13 22.93
C ASP A 587 -18.12 8.35 21.71
N PHE A 588 -17.60 7.14 21.94
CA PHE A 588 -17.17 6.21 20.90
C PHE A 588 -18.31 5.89 19.91
N ASN A 589 -19.48 5.46 20.40
CA ASN A 589 -20.64 5.19 19.54
C ASN A 589 -21.11 6.44 18.78
N THR A 590 -21.07 7.61 19.42
CA THR A 590 -21.44 8.90 18.82
C THR A 590 -20.54 9.25 17.63
N LEU A 591 -19.23 8.98 17.73
CA LEU A 591 -18.26 9.25 16.67
C LEU A 591 -18.30 8.18 15.56
N TYR A 592 -18.07 6.91 15.92
CA TYR A 592 -17.83 5.85 14.94
C TYR A 592 -19.12 5.30 14.32
N VAL A 593 -20.21 5.17 15.09
CA VAL A 593 -21.47 4.59 14.61
C VAL A 593 -22.42 5.68 14.10
N ASP A 594 -22.80 6.63 14.95
CA ASP A 594 -23.83 7.63 14.63
C ASP A 594 -23.38 8.71 13.63
N VAL A 595 -22.08 8.87 13.43
CA VAL A 595 -21.50 9.87 12.53
C VAL A 595 -20.73 9.23 11.38
N ILE A 596 -19.71 8.43 11.65
CA ILE A 596 -18.85 7.84 10.62
C ILE A 596 -19.61 6.79 9.79
N MET A 597 -20.05 5.68 10.41
CA MET A 597 -20.75 4.60 9.69
C MET A 597 -22.01 5.12 8.98
N LYS A 598 -22.74 6.03 9.62
CA LYS A 598 -23.95 6.68 9.08
C LYS A 598 -23.68 7.60 7.88
N ILE A 599 -22.47 8.15 7.74
CA ILE A 599 -22.04 8.84 6.51
C ILE A 599 -21.67 7.80 5.44
N LEU A 600 -20.87 6.79 5.80
CA LEU A 600 -20.40 5.77 4.87
C LEU A 600 -21.56 5.03 4.22
N LYS A 601 -22.44 4.39 5.00
CA LYS A 601 -23.62 3.67 4.51
C LYS A 601 -24.65 4.55 3.78
N LYS A 602 -24.56 5.88 3.89
CA LYS A 602 -25.38 6.83 3.10
C LYS A 602 -24.73 7.22 1.76
N LYS A 603 -23.42 7.00 1.58
CA LYS A 603 -22.66 7.29 0.36
C LYS A 603 -22.35 6.05 -0.45
N LEU A 604 -21.93 4.98 0.24
CA LEU A 604 -21.63 3.64 -0.25
C LEU A 604 -22.38 2.64 0.65
N PRO A 605 -23.66 2.32 0.37
CA PRO A 605 -24.42 1.33 1.12
C PRO A 605 -23.77 -0.06 1.15
N GLU A 606 -23.05 -0.41 0.08
CA GLU A 606 -22.36 -1.68 -0.13
C GLU A 606 -21.10 -1.82 0.76
N ALA A 607 -20.35 -0.74 0.99
CA ALA A 607 -19.05 -0.77 1.65
C ALA A 607 -19.13 -1.38 3.06
N PHE A 608 -18.32 -2.40 3.36
CA PHE A 608 -18.25 -2.98 4.70
C PHE A 608 -17.65 -1.97 5.69
N PHE A 609 -18.16 -1.96 6.92
CA PHE A 609 -17.68 -1.09 7.99
C PHE A 609 -17.37 -1.88 9.26
N TRP A 610 -16.17 -1.66 9.78
CA TRP A 610 -15.69 -2.17 11.06
C TRP A 610 -15.51 -1.02 12.04
N VAL A 611 -15.83 -1.22 13.33
CA VAL A 611 -15.97 -0.09 14.26
C VAL A 611 -14.66 0.34 14.91
N SER A 612 -13.75 -0.59 15.17
CA SER A 612 -12.36 -0.39 15.56
C SER A 612 -11.54 -1.64 15.17
N SER A 613 -10.21 -1.53 15.12
CA SER A 613 -9.28 -2.65 15.03
C SER A 613 -8.53 -2.73 16.38
N PRO A 614 -8.62 -3.82 17.18
CA PRO A 614 -9.47 -4.98 16.99
C PRO A 614 -10.89 -4.74 17.52
N SER A 615 -11.86 -5.55 17.08
CA SER A 615 -13.25 -5.48 17.54
C SER A 615 -14.00 -6.80 17.39
N ASN A 616 -15.12 -6.92 18.11
CA ASN A 616 -16.11 -7.97 17.92
C ASN A 616 -17.21 -7.60 16.91
N GLY A 617 -17.29 -6.32 16.51
CA GLY A 617 -18.34 -5.76 15.65
C GLY A 617 -19.14 -4.62 16.31
N VAL A 618 -19.98 -3.95 15.52
CA VAL A 618 -20.76 -2.77 15.96
C VAL A 618 -21.65 -3.10 17.16
N HIS A 619 -21.40 -2.42 18.29
CA HIS A 619 -22.06 -2.59 19.59
C HIS A 619 -21.80 -3.93 20.33
N GLU A 620 -20.83 -4.74 19.89
CA GLU A 620 -20.52 -6.07 20.45
C GLU A 620 -19.47 -6.01 21.58
N TRP A 621 -19.69 -5.13 22.56
CA TRP A 621 -18.76 -4.87 23.67
C TRP A 621 -18.41 -6.13 24.46
N GLY A 622 -17.11 -6.36 24.62
CA GLY A 622 -16.50 -7.52 25.29
C GLY A 622 -14.99 -7.49 25.07
N ASP A 623 -14.29 -8.58 25.37
CA ASP A 623 -12.89 -8.77 24.95
C ASP A 623 -12.77 -8.55 23.43
N THR A 624 -12.09 -7.49 23.00
CA THR A 624 -11.94 -7.14 21.58
C THR A 624 -11.04 -8.10 20.81
N ASN A 625 -10.32 -8.98 21.52
CA ASN A 625 -9.41 -9.98 20.96
C ASN A 625 -9.95 -11.41 21.16
N ASP A 626 -11.28 -11.57 21.31
CA ASP A 626 -11.94 -12.87 21.46
C ASP A 626 -11.57 -13.81 20.29
N PRO A 627 -10.84 -14.92 20.52
CA PRO A 627 -10.31 -15.75 19.46
C PRO A 627 -11.38 -16.46 18.61
N THR A 628 -12.66 -16.37 18.99
CA THR A 628 -13.82 -17.01 18.34
C THR A 628 -14.55 -16.11 17.34
N ARG A 629 -14.27 -14.80 17.30
CA ARG A 629 -14.96 -13.83 16.43
C ARG A 629 -14.06 -12.65 16.05
N GLY A 630 -14.49 -11.86 15.07
CA GLY A 630 -13.86 -10.57 14.79
C GLY A 630 -12.40 -10.69 14.32
N ASP A 631 -11.61 -9.67 14.64
CA ASP A 631 -10.18 -9.59 14.35
C ASP A 631 -9.35 -9.49 15.65
N THR A 632 -8.02 -9.48 15.56
CA THR A 632 -7.15 -9.61 16.75
C THR A 632 -5.80 -8.93 16.56
N HIS A 633 -5.39 -8.18 17.58
CA HIS A 633 -4.06 -7.60 17.73
C HIS A 633 -3.23 -8.47 18.69
N TYR A 634 -2.55 -9.49 18.17
CA TYR A 634 -1.91 -10.51 19.01
C TYR A 634 -0.54 -10.06 19.55
N TRP A 635 -0.57 -9.12 20.49
CA TRP A 635 0.62 -8.52 21.10
C TRP A 635 1.28 -9.34 22.22
N GLY A 636 0.85 -10.59 22.43
CA GLY A 636 1.36 -11.48 23.48
C GLY A 636 2.85 -11.84 23.35
N VAL A 637 3.39 -11.94 22.12
CA VAL A 637 4.81 -12.26 21.90
C VAL A 637 5.70 -11.04 22.18
N TRP A 638 5.41 -9.87 21.61
CA TRP A 638 6.25 -8.69 21.81
C TRP A 638 5.98 -8.00 23.17
N HIS A 639 4.84 -7.33 23.34
CA HIS A 639 4.54 -6.59 24.57
C HIS A 639 4.26 -7.51 25.77
N GLY A 640 3.60 -8.65 25.55
CA GLY A 640 3.51 -9.72 26.55
C GLY A 640 4.85 -10.44 26.81
N ASN A 641 5.86 -10.20 25.96
CA ASN A 641 7.21 -10.72 26.09
C ASN A 641 7.27 -12.27 26.20
N LEU A 642 6.32 -12.97 25.55
CA LEU A 642 6.31 -14.42 25.44
C LEU A 642 7.28 -14.88 24.34
N ASP A 643 7.92 -16.03 24.56
CA ASP A 643 8.71 -16.69 23.54
C ASP A 643 7.87 -16.98 22.27
N TYR A 644 8.35 -16.62 21.08
CA TYR A 644 7.54 -16.67 19.85
C TYR A 644 7.03 -18.07 19.49
N ILE A 645 7.74 -19.14 19.85
CA ILE A 645 7.29 -20.51 19.60
C ILE A 645 6.07 -20.80 20.48
N SER A 646 6.21 -20.63 21.80
CA SER A 646 5.13 -20.86 22.75
C SER A 646 3.96 -19.87 22.62
N GLY A 647 4.23 -18.62 22.25
CA GLY A 647 3.22 -17.58 22.08
C GLY A 647 2.40 -17.79 20.80
N TYR A 648 3.04 -17.85 19.64
CA TYR A 648 2.28 -17.95 18.38
C TYR A 648 1.60 -19.32 18.20
N LEU A 649 2.26 -20.45 18.48
CA LEU A 649 1.68 -21.77 18.21
C LEU A 649 0.50 -22.14 19.13
N ASN A 650 0.39 -21.52 20.31
CA ASN A 650 -0.78 -21.69 21.18
C ASN A 650 -1.88 -20.65 20.94
N SER A 651 -1.62 -19.60 20.15
CA SER A 651 -2.61 -18.58 19.81
C SER A 651 -3.66 -19.10 18.82
N LYS A 652 -4.85 -18.50 18.87
CA LYS A 652 -5.92 -18.65 17.88
C LYS A 652 -6.57 -17.30 17.65
N SER A 653 -7.02 -17.05 16.43
CA SER A 653 -7.87 -15.91 16.05
C SER A 653 -8.60 -16.26 14.75
N ARG A 654 -9.69 -15.55 14.45
CA ARG A 654 -10.38 -15.65 13.15
C ARG A 654 -9.67 -14.85 12.06
N PHE A 655 -9.00 -13.77 12.43
CA PHE A 655 -8.22 -12.89 11.54
C PHE A 655 -7.25 -12.07 12.39
N LEU A 656 -5.95 -12.11 12.09
CA LEU A 656 -4.99 -11.22 12.74
C LEU A 656 -4.83 -9.95 11.92
N SER A 657 -5.23 -8.83 12.51
CA SER A 657 -5.13 -7.48 11.96
C SER A 657 -3.85 -6.77 12.42
N GLU A 658 -3.30 -7.14 13.59
CA GLU A 658 -1.92 -6.82 13.99
C GLU A 658 -1.26 -7.99 14.73
N PHE A 659 0.04 -8.16 14.53
CA PHE A 659 0.99 -8.87 15.40
C PHE A 659 2.40 -8.57 14.91
N GLY A 660 3.41 -8.55 15.80
CA GLY A 660 4.76 -8.14 15.38
C GLY A 660 5.89 -8.67 16.26
N PHE A 661 7.10 -8.56 15.72
CA PHE A 661 8.37 -8.69 16.45
C PHE A 661 9.33 -7.59 15.95
N GLN A 662 10.12 -6.94 16.82
CA GLN A 662 11.07 -5.91 16.37
C GLN A 662 12.41 -6.49 15.92
N SER A 663 13.09 -5.76 15.02
CA SER A 663 14.51 -5.89 14.75
C SER A 663 15.23 -4.54 14.92
N LEU A 664 16.56 -4.58 14.90
CA LEU A 664 17.36 -3.41 14.53
C LEU A 664 17.33 -3.22 13.00
N PRO A 665 17.56 -2.00 12.48
CA PRO A 665 17.91 -1.77 11.07
C PRO A 665 19.22 -2.45 10.66
N SER A 666 19.58 -2.40 9.39
CA SER A 666 20.90 -2.80 8.92
C SER A 666 21.98 -1.91 9.56
N PHE A 667 23.16 -2.46 9.77
CA PHE A 667 24.30 -1.72 10.29
C PHE A 667 24.74 -0.59 9.33
N SER A 668 24.58 -0.79 8.02
CA SER A 668 24.92 0.16 6.98
C SER A 668 24.03 1.40 6.94
N GLU A 669 22.75 1.30 7.28
CA GLU A 669 21.87 2.46 7.45
C GLU A 669 22.01 3.07 8.84
N LEU A 670 22.13 2.24 9.88
CA LEU A 670 22.16 2.71 11.27
C LEU A 670 23.40 3.57 11.55
N LYS A 671 24.57 3.24 10.97
CA LYS A 671 25.79 4.05 11.06
C LYS A 671 25.70 5.43 10.37
N LYS A 672 24.70 5.68 9.51
CA LYS A 672 24.51 6.99 8.85
C LYS A 672 23.77 8.00 9.72
N VAL A 673 23.01 7.51 10.71
CA VAL A 673 22.11 8.33 11.54
C VAL A 673 22.57 8.50 12.99
N LEU A 674 23.69 7.88 13.35
CA LEU A 674 24.34 8.02 14.65
C LEU A 674 25.51 9.01 14.57
N SER A 675 25.74 9.79 15.63
CA SER A 675 26.72 10.90 15.60
C SER A 675 28.19 10.47 15.75
N SER A 676 28.45 9.28 16.33
CA SER A 676 29.80 8.74 16.50
C SER A 676 29.81 7.20 16.53
N PHE A 677 30.98 6.58 16.30
CA PHE A 677 31.15 5.13 16.35
C PHE A 677 30.86 4.56 17.75
N ASP A 678 31.12 5.33 18.80
CA ASP A 678 30.81 5.01 20.20
C ASP A 678 29.30 4.95 20.50
N GLN A 679 28.42 5.42 19.60
CA GLN A 679 26.98 5.18 19.67
C GLN A 679 26.53 3.83 19.07
N LEU A 680 27.42 3.08 18.39
CA LEU A 680 27.13 1.75 17.81
C LEU A 680 27.09 0.64 18.88
N ASN A 681 26.21 0.82 19.86
CA ASN A 681 25.94 -0.09 20.96
C ASN A 681 24.43 0.01 21.27
N ILE A 682 23.76 -1.13 21.45
CA ILE A 682 22.30 -1.17 21.64
C ILE A 682 21.83 -0.38 22.87
N THR A 683 22.68 -0.19 23.89
CA THR A 683 22.37 0.63 25.08
C THR A 683 23.10 1.99 25.08
N SER A 684 23.49 2.51 23.91
CA SER A 684 23.98 3.90 23.80
C SER A 684 22.82 4.89 23.96
N PRO A 685 23.08 6.15 24.36
CA PRO A 685 22.05 7.19 24.40
C PRO A 685 21.27 7.29 23.09
N GLU A 686 21.95 7.38 21.94
CA GLU A 686 21.26 7.53 20.66
C GLU A 686 20.49 6.26 20.22
N MET A 687 20.87 5.05 20.68
CA MET A 687 20.13 3.82 20.40
C MET A 687 18.91 3.61 21.28
N GLU A 688 18.99 3.96 22.57
CA GLU A 688 17.80 4.03 23.44
C GLU A 688 16.90 5.21 23.01
N GLY A 689 17.49 6.33 22.59
CA GLY A 689 16.81 7.50 22.03
C GLY A 689 16.16 7.26 20.66
N ARG A 690 16.54 6.19 19.93
CA ARG A 690 15.85 5.68 18.72
C ARG A 690 14.85 4.58 19.02
N GLN A 691 15.04 3.81 20.10
CA GLN A 691 14.04 2.86 20.55
C GLN A 691 12.80 3.62 21.03
N ARG A 692 11.65 3.27 20.45
CA ARG A 692 10.37 3.93 20.71
C ARG A 692 9.31 2.97 21.27
N SER A 693 9.53 1.66 21.17
CA SER A 693 8.72 0.68 21.90
C SER A 693 8.96 0.87 23.39
N PRO A 694 7.90 0.91 24.21
CA PRO A 694 8.04 0.68 25.64
C PRO A 694 8.50 -0.77 25.88
N ASN A 695 8.43 -1.22 27.14
CA ASN A 695 8.70 -2.61 27.53
C ASN A 695 8.11 -3.62 26.51
N PRO A 696 8.94 -4.51 25.91
CA PRO A 696 10.33 -4.83 26.30
C PRO A 696 11.45 -4.10 25.53
N GLY A 697 11.16 -3.38 24.45
CA GLY A 697 12.15 -2.61 23.67
C GLY A 697 13.45 -3.38 23.33
N ASN A 698 14.60 -2.73 23.49
CA ASN A 698 15.93 -3.30 23.24
C ASN A 698 16.22 -4.55 24.09
N LEU A 699 15.73 -4.59 25.34
CA LEU A 699 15.84 -5.77 26.22
C LEU A 699 15.03 -6.96 25.68
N GLY A 700 13.93 -6.69 24.97
CA GLY A 700 13.13 -7.70 24.27
C GLY A 700 13.89 -8.39 23.14
N ILE A 701 14.65 -7.62 22.35
CA ILE A 701 15.53 -8.15 21.30
C ILE A 701 16.61 -9.03 21.95
N LEU A 702 17.36 -8.49 22.92
CA LEU A 702 18.46 -9.20 23.59
C LEU A 702 18.02 -10.49 24.30
N LYS A 703 16.87 -10.46 24.99
CA LYS A 703 16.29 -11.65 25.64
C LYS A 703 16.03 -12.75 24.62
N HIS A 704 15.36 -12.44 23.51
CA HIS A 704 14.98 -13.45 22.52
C HIS A 704 16.18 -13.94 21.69
N ILE A 705 17.18 -13.09 21.43
CA ILE A 705 18.49 -13.54 20.94
C ILE A 705 19.10 -14.52 21.95
N GLY A 706 19.15 -14.19 23.25
CA GLY A 706 19.64 -15.09 24.29
C GLY A 706 18.84 -16.41 24.45
N LEU A 707 17.55 -16.42 24.09
CA LEU A 707 16.71 -17.62 24.06
C LEU A 707 17.05 -18.53 22.86
N HIS A 708 17.24 -17.96 21.66
CA HIS A 708 17.30 -18.74 20.40
C HIS A 708 18.67 -18.83 19.75
N PHE A 709 19.49 -17.80 19.87
CA PHE A 709 20.78 -17.61 19.23
C PHE A 709 21.91 -17.55 20.27
N ARG A 710 23.17 -17.54 19.82
CA ARG A 710 24.28 -17.08 20.66
C ARG A 710 24.33 -15.57 20.53
N VAL A 711 24.53 -14.85 21.63
CA VAL A 711 24.56 -13.38 21.60
C VAL A 711 25.85 -12.93 20.89
N PRO A 712 25.78 -12.19 19.77
CA PRO A 712 26.98 -11.77 19.06
C PRO A 712 27.81 -10.78 19.89
N LEU A 713 29.14 -10.83 19.72
CA LEU A 713 30.07 -9.88 20.33
C LEU A 713 30.23 -8.57 19.53
N ASP A 714 29.47 -8.41 18.45
CA ASP A 714 29.51 -7.26 17.55
C ASP A 714 28.12 -6.70 17.31
N PHE A 715 28.03 -5.37 17.20
CA PHE A 715 26.80 -4.65 16.91
C PHE A 715 26.32 -4.87 15.47
N GLU A 716 27.22 -5.01 14.50
CA GLU A 716 26.87 -5.37 13.11
C GLU A 716 26.21 -6.76 13.05
N LEU A 717 26.84 -7.77 13.67
CA LEU A 717 26.31 -9.12 13.77
C LEU A 717 25.05 -9.21 14.67
N LEU A 718 24.90 -8.31 15.65
CA LEU A 718 23.68 -8.16 16.45
C LEU A 718 22.52 -7.64 15.58
N CYS A 719 22.77 -6.65 14.71
CA CYS A 719 21.77 -6.16 13.75
C CYS A 719 21.28 -7.30 12.85
N TYR A 720 22.19 -7.99 12.17
CA TYR A 720 21.89 -9.19 11.37
C TYR A 720 21.08 -10.25 12.16
N THR A 721 21.56 -10.63 13.35
CA THR A 721 20.91 -11.66 14.19
C THR A 721 19.49 -11.24 14.61
N SER A 722 19.26 -9.95 14.86
CA SER A 722 17.93 -9.43 15.20
C SER A 722 16.94 -9.54 14.03
N GLN A 723 17.38 -9.34 12.79
CA GLN A 723 16.52 -9.48 11.61
C GLN A 723 16.20 -10.95 11.30
N ILE A 724 17.18 -11.86 11.45
CA ILE A 724 16.94 -13.30 11.31
C ILE A 724 15.96 -13.80 12.38
N LEU A 725 16.12 -13.36 13.63
CA LEU A 725 15.18 -13.64 14.73
C LEU A 725 13.76 -13.12 14.41
N GLN A 726 13.62 -11.88 13.94
CA GLN A 726 12.34 -11.30 13.53
C GLN A 726 11.67 -12.15 12.44
N ALA A 727 12.41 -12.45 11.37
CA ALA A 727 11.93 -13.21 10.21
C ALA A 727 11.41 -14.60 10.59
N ILE A 728 12.12 -15.31 11.47
CA ILE A 728 11.74 -16.64 11.97
C ILE A 728 10.55 -16.57 12.94
N SER A 729 10.51 -15.53 13.79
CA SER A 729 9.39 -15.31 14.72
C SER A 729 8.08 -15.12 13.95
N ILE A 730 8.08 -14.24 12.94
CA ILE A 730 6.90 -13.95 12.12
C ILE A 730 6.52 -15.14 11.22
N LYS A 731 7.49 -15.82 10.60
CA LYS A 731 7.27 -17.09 9.88
C LYS A 731 6.52 -18.12 10.74
N THR A 732 6.93 -18.28 12.00
CA THR A 732 6.32 -19.24 12.93
C THR A 732 4.83 -18.96 13.15
N GLY A 733 4.44 -17.69 13.30
CA GLY A 733 3.04 -17.27 13.38
C GLY A 733 2.29 -17.44 12.05
N CYS A 734 2.79 -16.85 10.97
CA CYS A 734 2.14 -16.88 9.65
C CYS A 734 1.86 -18.31 9.16
N GLU A 735 2.81 -19.24 9.30
CA GLU A 735 2.62 -20.64 8.92
C GLU A 735 1.60 -21.35 9.82
N HIS A 736 1.50 -21.00 11.10
CA HIS A 736 0.53 -21.56 12.04
C HIS A 736 -0.91 -21.11 11.73
N TRP A 737 -1.12 -19.82 11.50
CA TRP A 737 -2.46 -19.31 11.16
C TRP A 737 -2.88 -19.69 9.74
N ARG A 738 -1.95 -19.79 8.77
CA ARG A 738 -2.24 -20.37 7.45
C ARG A 738 -2.55 -21.87 7.54
N ARG A 739 -1.86 -22.64 8.38
CA ARG A 739 -2.26 -24.05 8.67
C ARG A 739 -3.66 -24.16 9.27
N SER A 740 -4.13 -23.11 9.95
CA SER A 740 -5.42 -23.05 10.65
C SER A 740 -6.61 -22.66 9.75
N LYS A 741 -6.46 -22.60 8.42
CA LYS A 741 -7.60 -22.38 7.49
C LYS A 741 -8.63 -23.51 7.59
N PRO A 742 -9.95 -23.24 7.58
CA PRO A 742 -10.62 -21.94 7.47
C PRO A 742 -10.99 -21.27 8.82
N TYR A 743 -10.45 -21.73 9.96
CA TYR A 743 -10.69 -21.09 11.27
C TYR A 743 -10.15 -19.66 11.25
N CYS A 744 -8.87 -19.51 10.90
CA CYS A 744 -8.22 -18.23 10.63
C CYS A 744 -8.20 -17.95 9.13
N MET A 745 -8.53 -16.73 8.73
CA MET A 745 -8.62 -16.31 7.33
C MET A 745 -7.89 -14.98 7.02
N GLY A 746 -6.98 -14.55 7.88
CA GLY A 746 -6.06 -13.47 7.56
C GLY A 746 -4.91 -13.30 8.54
N THR A 747 -3.79 -12.84 8.01
CA THR A 747 -2.62 -12.40 8.76
C THR A 747 -2.09 -11.11 8.13
N LEU A 748 -2.26 -10.00 8.84
CA LEU A 748 -1.57 -8.74 8.62
C LEU A 748 -0.58 -8.57 9.76
N TYR A 749 0.71 -8.47 9.44
CA TYR A 749 1.74 -8.21 10.45
C TYR A 749 1.99 -6.70 10.60
N TRP A 750 2.23 -6.31 11.85
CA TRP A 750 2.85 -5.03 12.19
C TRP A 750 4.36 -5.17 11.99
N GLN A 751 5.01 -4.45 11.08
CA GLN A 751 4.49 -3.51 10.08
C GLN A 751 5.27 -3.65 8.77
N LEU A 752 4.84 -3.02 7.67
CA LEU A 752 5.54 -3.13 6.38
C LEU A 752 6.82 -2.27 6.32
N GLN A 753 6.74 -0.95 6.53
CA GLN A 753 7.86 -0.01 6.36
C GLN A 753 8.14 0.89 7.58
N ASP A 754 9.19 1.72 7.49
CA ASP A 754 9.55 2.76 8.46
C ASP A 754 9.49 4.18 7.88
N ILE A 755 9.26 5.17 8.76
CA ILE A 755 9.37 6.62 8.46
C ILE A 755 10.76 7.22 8.74
N TRP A 756 11.64 6.49 9.44
CA TRP A 756 13.01 6.90 9.81
C TRP A 756 13.85 5.66 10.15
N CYS A 757 15.17 5.81 10.34
CA CYS A 757 16.02 4.70 10.75
C CYS A 757 16.03 4.54 12.29
N GLY A 758 15.48 3.43 12.79
CA GLY A 758 15.45 3.07 14.22
C GLY A 758 14.90 1.66 14.45
N PRO A 759 15.02 1.09 15.67
CA PRO A 759 14.44 -0.22 16.00
C PRO A 759 12.92 -0.23 15.81
N SER A 760 12.40 -1.20 15.05
CA SER A 760 10.99 -1.26 14.67
C SER A 760 10.55 -2.66 14.25
N TRP A 761 9.24 -2.83 14.06
CA TRP A 761 8.64 -4.06 13.55
C TRP A 761 8.61 -4.15 12.02
N SER A 762 9.19 -3.19 11.29
CA SER A 762 9.12 -3.16 9.81
C SER A 762 9.77 -4.38 9.18
N SER A 763 9.33 -4.75 7.97
CA SER A 763 10.03 -5.69 7.09
C SER A 763 10.84 -5.01 5.99
N ILE A 764 10.61 -3.73 5.74
CA ILE A 764 11.34 -2.87 4.80
C ILE A 764 11.85 -1.63 5.56
N GLU A 765 13.15 -1.35 5.45
CA GLU A 765 13.80 -0.22 6.11
C GLU A 765 13.48 1.11 5.41
N TYR A 766 13.66 2.23 6.12
CA TYR A 766 13.29 3.57 5.65
C TYR A 766 13.92 4.00 4.30
N ASN A 767 15.11 3.48 3.96
CA ASN A 767 15.79 3.72 2.68
C ASN A 767 15.27 2.83 1.52
N GLY A 768 14.37 1.89 1.81
CA GLY A 768 13.82 0.90 0.87
C GLY A 768 14.48 -0.49 0.94
N ASN A 769 15.54 -0.70 1.72
CA ASN A 769 16.16 -2.03 1.84
C ASN A 769 15.19 -3.03 2.46
N TRP A 770 15.07 -4.22 1.88
CA TRP A 770 14.33 -5.32 2.49
C TRP A 770 15.13 -5.90 3.65
N LYS A 771 14.53 -5.99 4.84
CA LYS A 771 15.05 -6.84 5.93
C LYS A 771 14.88 -8.32 5.58
N ALA A 772 15.57 -9.20 6.31
CA ALA A 772 15.38 -10.66 6.21
C ALA A 772 13.89 -11.08 6.28
N MET A 773 13.10 -10.33 7.05
CA MET A 773 11.65 -10.47 7.21
C MET A 773 10.89 -10.48 5.87
N GLN A 774 11.17 -9.57 4.93
CA GLN A 774 10.45 -9.48 3.65
C GLN A 774 10.73 -10.69 2.73
N TYR A 775 11.97 -11.21 2.74
CA TYR A 775 12.34 -12.43 2.02
C TYR A 775 11.65 -13.68 2.60
N PHE A 776 11.44 -13.69 3.92
CA PHE A 776 10.67 -14.75 4.58
C PHE A 776 9.18 -14.60 4.26
N ALA A 777 8.63 -13.39 4.21
CA ALA A 777 7.25 -13.13 3.80
C ALA A 777 6.96 -13.62 2.38
N LYS A 778 7.86 -13.34 1.42
CA LYS A 778 7.79 -13.88 0.06
C LYS A 778 7.60 -15.40 0.01
N LYS A 779 8.21 -16.13 0.96
CA LYS A 779 8.12 -17.59 1.11
C LYS A 779 6.86 -18.02 1.87
N PHE A 780 6.63 -17.54 3.10
CA PHE A 780 5.48 -17.97 3.90
C PHE A 780 4.12 -17.47 3.37
N TYR A 781 4.09 -16.54 2.42
CA TYR A 781 2.90 -16.11 1.67
C TYR A 781 2.78 -16.71 0.24
N GLN A 782 3.61 -17.67 -0.18
CA GLN A 782 3.41 -18.40 -1.46
C GLN A 782 1.97 -18.96 -1.58
N PRO A 783 1.34 -18.98 -2.79
CA PRO A 783 -0.04 -19.48 -2.98
C PRO A 783 -0.24 -20.95 -2.61
N ILE A 784 0.83 -21.75 -2.70
CA ILE A 784 0.97 -23.05 -2.05
C ILE A 784 2.09 -22.91 -1.02
N LEU A 785 1.85 -23.36 0.21
CA LEU A 785 2.82 -23.34 1.30
C LEU A 785 3.04 -24.76 1.81
N LEU A 786 4.28 -25.24 1.70
CA LEU A 786 4.77 -26.37 2.48
C LEU A 786 5.22 -25.85 3.84
N SER A 787 4.76 -26.44 4.95
CA SER A 787 5.22 -26.06 6.29
C SER A 787 5.35 -27.26 7.23
N PHE A 788 6.16 -27.07 8.28
CA PHE A 788 6.45 -28.06 9.31
C PHE A 788 5.94 -27.60 10.66
N VAL A 789 5.51 -28.55 11.50
CA VAL A 789 5.20 -28.29 12.91
C VAL A 789 5.42 -29.55 13.75
N ASP A 790 5.91 -29.39 14.98
CA ASP A 790 5.94 -30.47 15.96
C ASP A 790 4.51 -30.77 16.45
N ASN A 791 4.14 -32.05 16.54
CA ASN A 791 2.85 -32.41 17.11
C ASN A 791 2.84 -32.11 18.63
N VAL A 792 1.80 -31.40 19.09
CA VAL A 792 1.69 -30.88 20.46
C VAL A 792 1.59 -32.00 21.50
N ASP A 793 0.77 -33.02 21.24
CA ASP A 793 0.55 -34.15 22.16
C ASP A 793 1.70 -35.16 22.12
N TYR A 794 2.41 -35.25 20.99
CA TYR A 794 3.50 -36.20 20.75
C TYR A 794 4.73 -35.48 20.16
N PRO A 795 5.56 -34.76 20.96
CA PRO A 795 6.69 -33.97 20.44
C PRO A 795 7.80 -34.73 19.70
N ASN A 796 7.76 -36.07 19.71
CA ASN A 796 8.60 -36.93 18.86
C ASN A 796 8.07 -37.04 17.41
N ILE A 797 6.87 -36.54 17.13
CA ILE A 797 6.24 -36.54 15.80
C ILE A 797 6.45 -35.18 15.13
N LEU A 798 7.01 -35.21 13.92
CA LEU A 798 7.02 -34.09 13.00
C LEU A 798 5.84 -34.22 12.04
N GLU A 799 5.07 -33.16 11.88
CA GLU A 799 4.00 -33.05 10.89
C GLU A 799 4.43 -32.17 9.72
N VAL A 800 4.03 -32.58 8.51
CA VAL A 800 4.25 -31.82 7.27
C VAL A 800 2.90 -31.49 6.65
N TRP A 801 2.69 -30.21 6.36
CA TRP A 801 1.42 -29.65 5.91
C TRP A 801 1.58 -28.95 4.56
N LEU A 802 0.61 -29.16 3.66
CA LEU A 802 0.40 -28.32 2.48
C LEU A 802 -0.82 -27.42 2.73
N THR A 803 -0.69 -26.14 2.40
CA THR A 803 -1.76 -25.13 2.48
C THR A 803 -1.87 -24.42 1.13
N HIS A 804 -3.08 -24.13 0.65
CA HIS A 804 -3.29 -23.39 -0.60
C HIS A 804 -4.29 -22.24 -0.45
N ASP A 805 -4.23 -21.25 -1.34
CA ASP A 805 -5.11 -20.08 -1.31
C ASP A 805 -6.34 -20.14 -2.23
N TYR A 806 -6.33 -21.02 -3.24
CA TYR A 806 -7.47 -21.22 -4.15
C TYR A 806 -8.70 -21.77 -3.41
N ASP A 807 -9.89 -21.20 -3.68
CA ASP A 807 -11.17 -21.51 -3.00
C ASP A 807 -12.39 -21.46 -3.98
N ASN A 808 -12.10 -21.46 -5.29
CA ASN A 808 -13.05 -21.24 -6.39
C ASN A 808 -12.81 -22.16 -7.61
N MET A 809 -12.09 -23.27 -7.42
CA MET A 809 -11.51 -24.10 -8.48
C MET A 809 -12.08 -25.54 -8.48
N ASP A 810 -13.33 -25.68 -8.92
CA ASP A 810 -14.12 -26.92 -8.82
C ASP A 810 -13.42 -28.19 -9.34
N ASN A 811 -13.33 -29.20 -8.46
CA ASN A 811 -12.70 -30.50 -8.68
C ASN A 811 -11.22 -30.48 -9.11
N ILE A 812 -10.52 -29.34 -9.07
CA ILE A 812 -9.11 -29.29 -9.42
C ILE A 812 -8.27 -29.88 -8.27
N TYR A 813 -7.32 -30.75 -8.59
CA TYR A 813 -6.32 -31.23 -7.62
C TYR A 813 -4.91 -30.80 -8.00
N ILE A 814 -4.02 -30.80 -7.01
CA ILE A 814 -2.57 -30.77 -7.22
C ILE A 814 -2.00 -32.00 -6.50
N GLN A 815 -1.21 -32.79 -7.23
CA GLN A 815 -0.47 -33.93 -6.70
C GLN A 815 0.98 -33.82 -7.16
N SER A 816 1.94 -34.03 -6.26
CA SER A 816 3.35 -34.13 -6.64
C SER A 816 4.17 -34.96 -5.66
N LYS A 817 5.43 -35.19 -6.02
CA LYS A 817 6.43 -35.79 -5.14
C LYS A 817 6.76 -34.82 -3.99
N LEU A 818 6.65 -35.30 -2.76
CA LEU A 818 7.15 -34.62 -1.57
C LEU A 818 8.45 -35.31 -1.15
N VAL A 819 9.55 -34.58 -1.19
CA VAL A 819 10.89 -35.06 -0.82
C VAL A 819 11.32 -34.36 0.47
N ILE A 820 11.59 -35.14 1.52
CA ILE A 820 12.12 -34.66 2.79
C ILE A 820 13.57 -35.12 2.90
N LEU A 821 14.50 -34.18 2.95
CA LEU A 821 15.94 -34.42 3.08
C LEU A 821 16.41 -34.04 4.49
N VAL A 822 17.20 -34.92 5.10
CA VAL A 822 17.84 -34.68 6.40
C VAL A 822 19.31 -34.42 6.18
N TRP A 823 19.76 -33.22 6.52
CA TRP A 823 21.15 -32.78 6.33
C TRP A 823 21.89 -32.86 7.65
N SER A 824 23.06 -33.49 7.64
CA SER A 824 24.03 -33.40 8.75
C SER A 824 24.84 -32.12 8.60
N LEU A 825 24.86 -31.28 9.63
CA LEU A 825 25.66 -30.04 9.65
C LEU A 825 27.16 -30.37 9.74
N GLU A 826 27.53 -31.39 10.51
CA GLU A 826 28.90 -31.86 10.65
C GLU A 826 29.50 -32.43 9.34
N THR A 827 28.79 -33.28 8.60
CA THR A 827 29.31 -33.81 7.33
C THR A 827 28.98 -32.91 6.14
N SER A 828 27.97 -32.05 6.29
CA SER A 828 27.38 -31.25 5.21
C SER A 828 26.86 -32.07 4.03
N THR A 829 26.32 -33.26 4.34
CA THR A 829 25.70 -34.18 3.38
C THR A 829 24.28 -34.56 3.81
N ILE A 830 23.50 -35.06 2.85
CA ILE A 830 22.19 -35.68 3.11
C ILE A 830 22.42 -37.06 3.72
N VAL A 831 21.89 -37.30 4.93
CA VAL A 831 22.04 -38.56 5.67
C VAL A 831 20.78 -39.43 5.66
N ASN A 832 19.62 -38.86 5.32
CA ASN A 832 18.37 -39.58 5.16
C ASN A 832 17.47 -38.84 4.16
N THR A 833 16.68 -39.59 3.39
CA THR A 833 15.73 -39.09 2.40
C THR A 833 14.42 -39.85 2.55
N VAL A 834 13.32 -39.12 2.74
CA VAL A 834 11.96 -39.69 2.80
C VAL A 834 11.15 -39.11 1.67
N GLU A 835 10.73 -39.97 0.74
CA GLU A 835 9.90 -39.59 -0.41
C GLU A 835 8.47 -40.11 -0.23
N THR A 836 7.48 -39.33 -0.66
CA THR A 836 6.08 -39.73 -0.76
C THR A 836 5.38 -38.95 -1.88
N ILE A 837 4.14 -39.30 -2.19
CA ILE A 837 3.27 -38.51 -3.06
C ILE A 837 2.30 -37.73 -2.17
N ALA A 838 2.37 -36.41 -2.21
CA ALA A 838 1.44 -35.52 -1.51
C ALA A 838 0.39 -34.97 -2.49
N SER A 839 -0.84 -34.74 -2.01
CA SER A 839 -1.90 -34.17 -2.85
C SER A 839 -2.96 -33.39 -2.06
N VAL A 840 -3.44 -32.30 -2.65
CA VAL A 840 -4.51 -31.41 -2.15
C VAL A 840 -5.58 -31.21 -3.25
N VAL A 841 -6.82 -30.95 -2.85
CA VAL A 841 -7.95 -30.68 -3.75
C VAL A 841 -8.41 -29.25 -3.55
N LEU A 842 -8.26 -28.43 -4.59
CA LEU A 842 -8.40 -26.97 -4.53
C LEU A 842 -9.85 -26.47 -4.42
N SER A 843 -10.83 -27.33 -4.69
CA SER A 843 -12.25 -27.04 -4.48
C SER A 843 -12.74 -27.39 -3.08
N ASP A 844 -11.99 -28.18 -2.32
CA ASP A 844 -12.47 -28.69 -1.04
C ASP A 844 -12.11 -27.72 0.09
N LYS A 845 -13.13 -27.03 0.59
CA LYS A 845 -13.04 -26.11 1.74
C LYS A 845 -12.53 -26.79 3.03
N ASN A 846 -12.52 -28.13 3.08
CA ASN A 846 -11.96 -28.93 4.16
C ASN A 846 -10.47 -29.33 3.93
N GLN A 847 -9.87 -28.97 2.78
CA GLN A 847 -8.47 -29.26 2.42
C GLN A 847 -7.61 -28.01 2.15
N LEU A 848 -8.16 -26.79 2.35
CA LEU A 848 -7.45 -25.51 2.26
C LEU A 848 -6.10 -25.50 3.02
N SER A 849 -6.04 -26.27 4.11
CA SER A 849 -4.79 -26.74 4.71
C SER A 849 -4.92 -28.22 5.07
N LYS A 850 -3.88 -29.02 4.81
CA LYS A 850 -3.90 -30.48 4.92
C LYS A 850 -2.56 -31.02 5.40
N ARG A 851 -2.57 -31.84 6.45
CA ARG A 851 -1.41 -32.67 6.83
C ARG A 851 -1.20 -33.77 5.79
N VAL A 852 -0.04 -33.79 5.16
CA VAL A 852 0.30 -34.74 4.08
C VAL A 852 1.32 -35.79 4.49
N LEU A 853 2.10 -35.55 5.56
CA LEU A 853 2.98 -36.54 6.16
C LEU A 853 3.02 -36.35 7.69
N GLN A 854 3.18 -37.46 8.40
CA GLN A 854 3.41 -37.51 9.84
C GLN A 854 4.49 -38.57 10.08
N ILE A 855 5.59 -38.19 10.75
CA ILE A 855 6.78 -39.05 10.89
C ILE A 855 7.43 -38.87 12.26
N SER A 856 7.92 -39.95 12.87
CA SER A 856 8.70 -39.84 14.12
C SER A 856 10.12 -39.34 13.85
N LYS A 857 10.64 -38.53 14.76
CA LYS A 857 12.01 -38.02 14.70
C LYS A 857 13.03 -39.15 14.81
N ASP A 858 12.73 -40.23 15.53
CA ASP A 858 13.52 -41.48 15.50
C ASP A 858 13.63 -42.11 14.09
N LYS A 859 12.57 -42.05 13.28
CA LYS A 859 12.59 -42.54 11.89
C LYS A 859 13.31 -41.57 10.95
N LEU A 860 13.33 -40.28 11.29
CA LEU A 860 13.92 -39.21 10.48
C LEU A 860 15.43 -39.06 10.73
N PHE A 861 15.88 -39.14 11.99
CA PHE A 861 17.29 -38.97 12.39
C PHE A 861 17.99 -40.29 12.78
N GLY A 862 17.26 -41.40 12.88
CA GLY A 862 17.77 -42.67 13.38
C GLY A 862 17.57 -42.85 14.88
N VAL A 863 17.95 -44.03 15.39
CA VAL A 863 17.79 -44.37 16.82
C VAL A 863 18.67 -43.44 17.67
N LEU A 864 18.03 -42.68 18.56
CA LEU A 864 18.68 -41.81 19.55
C LEU A 864 19.68 -42.63 20.40
N PRO A 865 20.89 -42.10 20.69
CA PRO A 865 21.07 -40.73 21.19
C PRO A 865 21.93 -39.81 20.30
N LEU A 866 21.70 -39.80 18.98
CA LEU A 866 22.24 -38.73 18.14
C LEU A 866 21.56 -37.39 18.50
N PRO A 867 22.32 -36.35 18.94
CA PRO A 867 21.70 -35.12 19.41
C PRO A 867 21.15 -34.33 18.22
N SER A 868 19.92 -33.84 18.35
CA SER A 868 19.20 -33.19 17.23
C SER A 868 19.88 -31.92 16.69
N ASN A 869 20.84 -31.37 17.42
CA ASN A 869 21.58 -30.17 17.04
C ASN A 869 22.62 -30.36 15.93
N ASN A 870 22.84 -31.58 15.44
CA ASN A 870 23.67 -31.86 14.27
C ASN A 870 22.86 -31.92 12.95
N TYR A 871 21.54 -31.68 12.98
CA TYR A 871 20.68 -31.88 11.81
C TYR A 871 19.74 -30.71 11.52
N ILE A 872 19.45 -30.51 10.24
CA ILE A 872 18.30 -29.74 9.75
C ILE A 872 17.54 -30.54 8.70
N VAL A 873 16.27 -30.20 8.47
CA VAL A 873 15.40 -30.93 7.55
C VAL A 873 14.84 -29.98 6.51
N THR A 874 15.03 -30.26 5.23
CA THR A 874 14.38 -29.51 4.13
C THR A 874 13.28 -30.36 3.51
N GLY A 875 12.08 -29.81 3.38
CA GLY A 875 11.03 -30.40 2.57
C GLY A 875 10.91 -29.67 1.24
N HIS A 876 10.68 -30.41 0.16
CA HIS A 876 10.49 -29.92 -1.20
C HIS A 876 9.23 -30.55 -1.78
N PHE A 877 8.25 -29.74 -2.18
CA PHE A 877 7.11 -30.19 -2.97
C PHE A 877 7.43 -29.90 -4.44
N ASP A 878 7.87 -30.95 -5.13
CA ASP A 878 8.47 -30.94 -6.46
C ASP A 878 7.53 -30.34 -7.52
N CYS A 879 8.00 -29.37 -8.30
CA CYS A 879 7.20 -28.76 -9.37
C CYS A 879 7.29 -29.51 -10.70
N ASP A 880 8.37 -30.25 -10.95
CA ASP A 880 8.59 -30.97 -12.22
C ASP A 880 7.77 -32.25 -12.30
N THR A 881 7.51 -32.91 -11.16
CA THR A 881 6.60 -34.06 -11.09
C THR A 881 5.13 -33.68 -10.81
N MET A 882 4.80 -32.39 -10.82
CA MET A 882 3.46 -31.88 -10.48
C MET A 882 2.40 -32.30 -11.51
N LYS A 883 1.27 -32.79 -10.99
CA LYS A 883 0.12 -33.26 -11.77
C LYS A 883 -1.16 -32.59 -11.28
N SER A 884 -1.95 -32.16 -12.23
CA SER A 884 -3.29 -31.62 -12.05
C SER A 884 -4.17 -32.06 -13.22
N ASN A 885 -5.47 -32.13 -13.00
CA ASN A 885 -6.50 -32.19 -14.04
C ASN A 885 -6.73 -30.84 -14.75
N ASN A 886 -6.08 -29.75 -14.31
CA ASN A 886 -6.02 -28.49 -15.05
C ASN A 886 -4.56 -28.14 -15.40
N GLN A 887 -4.16 -28.34 -16.66
CA GLN A 887 -2.79 -28.05 -17.12
C GLN A 887 -2.46 -26.55 -17.13
N ALA A 888 -3.43 -25.67 -17.43
CA ALA A 888 -3.19 -24.22 -17.41
C ALA A 888 -2.82 -23.72 -16.01
N LEU A 889 -3.32 -24.38 -14.95
CA LEU A 889 -2.90 -24.10 -13.59
C LEU A 889 -1.45 -24.55 -13.31
N ILE A 890 -1.01 -25.70 -13.85
CA ILE A 890 0.40 -26.12 -13.77
C ILE A 890 1.29 -25.08 -14.47
N SER A 891 0.91 -24.66 -15.70
CA SER A 891 1.62 -23.60 -16.43
C SER A 891 1.65 -22.27 -15.67
N LYS A 892 0.61 -21.96 -14.88
CA LYS A 892 0.62 -20.78 -14.01
C LYS A 892 1.65 -20.92 -12.87
N PHE A 893 1.77 -22.09 -12.25
CA PHE A 893 2.79 -22.33 -11.22
C PHE A 893 4.22 -22.26 -11.75
N THR A 894 4.47 -22.83 -12.93
CA THR A 894 5.80 -22.76 -13.57
C THR A 894 6.14 -21.34 -14.01
N ASN A 895 5.19 -20.62 -14.61
CA ASN A 895 5.46 -19.30 -15.21
C ASN A 895 5.50 -18.15 -14.18
N GLU A 896 4.87 -18.28 -13.01
CA GLU A 896 5.03 -17.33 -11.89
C GLU A 896 6.31 -17.58 -11.06
N ASN A 897 7.23 -18.43 -11.54
CA ASN A 897 8.49 -18.79 -10.88
C ASN A 897 8.32 -19.35 -9.45
N TYR A 898 7.27 -20.14 -9.20
CA TYR A 898 7.16 -20.99 -8.01
C TYR A 898 7.97 -22.30 -8.19
N SER A 899 9.17 -22.21 -8.74
CA SER A 899 10.06 -23.36 -9.02
C SER A 899 10.60 -24.06 -7.77
N ASP A 900 10.43 -23.45 -6.60
CA ASP A 900 10.87 -23.96 -5.31
C ASP A 900 9.75 -23.77 -4.24
N ILE A 901 8.89 -24.79 -4.09
CA ILE A 901 7.93 -24.90 -2.99
C ILE A 901 8.59 -25.71 -1.86
N SER A 902 9.54 -25.08 -1.17
CA SER A 902 10.30 -25.70 -0.09
C SER A 902 10.21 -24.96 1.24
N ASN A 903 10.61 -25.66 2.30
CA ASN A 903 10.71 -25.09 3.65
C ASN A 903 11.80 -25.83 4.46
N THR A 904 12.36 -25.16 5.47
CA THR A 904 13.35 -25.76 6.38
C THR A 904 12.79 -25.85 7.80
N TYR A 905 12.90 -27.03 8.40
CA TYR A 905 12.63 -27.31 9.80
C TYR A 905 13.95 -27.46 10.58
N TYR A 906 14.00 -26.80 11.74
CA TYR A 906 15.14 -26.80 12.65
C TYR A 906 14.73 -27.50 13.95
N PRO A 907 15.29 -28.68 14.28
CA PRO A 907 14.82 -29.51 15.41
C PRO A 907 15.24 -28.99 16.80
N CYS A 908 15.94 -27.86 16.88
CA CYS A 908 16.24 -27.16 18.12
C CYS A 908 16.64 -25.69 17.86
N ALA A 909 16.57 -24.86 18.90
CA ALA A 909 17.04 -23.47 18.88
C ALA A 909 18.49 -23.33 18.36
N PHE A 910 18.69 -22.37 17.45
CA PHE A 910 19.90 -22.13 16.66
C PHE A 910 21.21 -22.14 17.46
N LYS A 911 21.19 -21.59 18.69
CA LYS A 911 22.35 -21.53 19.59
C LYS A 911 22.96 -22.89 19.93
N LYS A 912 22.16 -23.95 19.86
CA LYS A 912 22.58 -25.34 20.11
C LYS A 912 23.25 -25.98 18.90
N LEU A 913 22.99 -25.49 17.68
CA LEU A 913 23.42 -26.13 16.43
C LEU A 913 24.95 -26.22 16.33
N ILE A 914 25.43 -27.32 15.73
CA ILE A 914 26.85 -27.57 15.47
C ILE A 914 27.16 -27.13 14.03
N LEU A 915 27.29 -25.82 13.82
CA LEU A 915 27.73 -25.28 12.54
C LEU A 915 29.26 -25.34 12.42
N LYS A 916 29.74 -25.76 11.24
CA LYS A 916 31.15 -25.63 10.86
C LYS A 916 31.39 -24.27 10.17
N PRO A 917 32.62 -23.75 10.19
CA PRO A 917 33.05 -22.70 9.25
C PRO A 917 32.89 -23.15 7.80
N THR A 918 32.77 -22.19 6.90
CA THR A 918 32.84 -22.41 5.44
C THR A 918 33.18 -21.08 4.77
N LYS A 919 33.60 -21.13 3.51
CA LYS A 919 33.73 -19.94 2.67
C LYS A 919 32.51 -19.85 1.76
N ILE A 920 32.04 -18.62 1.57
CA ILE A 920 31.04 -18.27 0.57
C ILE A 920 31.80 -17.52 -0.52
N GLN A 921 31.67 -17.97 -1.76
CA GLN A 921 32.38 -17.39 -2.89
C GLN A 921 31.47 -17.31 -4.12
N PHE A 922 31.81 -16.46 -5.08
CA PHE A 922 31.19 -16.53 -6.40
C PHE A 922 31.56 -17.86 -7.07
N SER A 923 30.56 -18.57 -7.57
CA SER A 923 30.77 -19.77 -8.38
C SER A 923 31.45 -19.37 -9.69
N ASN A 924 32.41 -20.17 -10.13
CA ASN A 924 33.25 -19.86 -11.29
C ASN A 924 33.10 -20.93 -12.37
N ASN A 925 32.74 -20.52 -13.58
CA ASN A 925 32.84 -21.36 -14.78
C ASN A 925 34.31 -21.54 -15.23
N GLY A 926 35.18 -22.00 -14.33
CA GLY A 926 36.53 -22.49 -14.65
C GLY A 926 37.75 -21.65 -14.23
N GLN A 927 37.60 -20.50 -13.56
CA GLN A 927 38.73 -19.72 -13.03
C GLN A 927 38.52 -19.28 -11.58
N SER A 928 39.35 -19.77 -10.64
CA SER A 928 39.22 -19.51 -9.21
C SER A 928 39.64 -18.08 -8.81
N GLY A 929 38.69 -17.25 -8.38
CA GLY A 929 38.95 -15.91 -7.87
C GLY A 929 39.35 -15.86 -6.38
N VAL A 930 40.51 -15.25 -6.09
CA VAL A 930 41.04 -14.71 -4.81
C VAL A 930 40.57 -15.34 -3.48
N VAL A 931 41.52 -15.91 -2.74
CA VAL A 931 41.33 -16.48 -1.39
C VAL A 931 41.36 -15.40 -0.30
N VAL A 932 40.45 -15.48 0.68
CA VAL A 932 40.53 -14.77 1.97
C VAL A 932 41.08 -15.68 3.08
N ASP A 933 41.88 -15.09 3.96
CA ASP A 933 42.65 -15.71 5.05
C ASP A 933 41.76 -16.29 6.18
N PRO A 934 42.08 -17.44 6.80
CA PRO A 934 41.22 -18.07 7.80
C PRO A 934 41.24 -17.49 9.23
N ASN A 935 42.01 -16.43 9.52
CA ASN A 935 42.13 -15.92 10.90
C ASN A 935 40.81 -15.33 11.45
N TRP A 936 40.34 -15.85 12.59
CA TRP A 936 39.05 -15.52 13.21
C TRP A 936 39.04 -14.18 13.97
N CYS A 937 37.81 -13.70 14.25
CA CYS A 937 37.46 -12.55 15.11
C CYS A 937 37.72 -11.16 14.50
N ARG A 938 36.88 -10.78 13.52
CA ARG A 938 36.92 -9.51 12.74
C ARG A 938 38.17 -9.45 11.80
N LEU A 939 38.25 -8.59 10.78
CA LEU A 939 37.64 -7.27 10.53
C LEU A 939 37.20 -7.14 9.07
N SER A 940 35.96 -6.68 8.85
CA SER A 940 35.32 -6.45 7.54
C SER A 940 35.47 -7.60 6.53
N SER A 941 34.36 -8.26 6.19
CA SER A 941 34.30 -9.02 4.93
C SER A 941 34.73 -8.08 3.80
N THR A 942 35.91 -8.31 3.24
CA THR A 942 36.49 -7.39 2.25
C THR A 942 35.60 -7.42 1.01
N PRO A 943 35.01 -6.29 0.58
CA PRO A 943 33.94 -6.33 -0.42
C PRO A 943 34.40 -6.97 -1.72
N MET A 944 33.73 -8.05 -2.11
CA MET A 944 34.19 -8.90 -3.20
C MET A 944 33.75 -8.32 -4.54
N LYS A 945 34.70 -7.71 -5.26
CA LYS A 945 34.56 -7.40 -6.69
C LYS A 945 34.71 -8.70 -7.49
N SER A 946 33.76 -8.97 -8.38
CA SER A 946 33.81 -10.15 -9.24
C SER A 946 33.53 -9.77 -10.68
N SER A 947 34.38 -10.26 -11.58
CA SER A 947 34.19 -10.25 -13.04
C SER A 947 33.00 -11.10 -13.50
N ASN A 948 32.40 -11.87 -12.58
CA ASN A 948 31.34 -12.83 -12.88
C ASN A 948 29.95 -12.29 -12.52
N VAL A 949 29.86 -11.03 -12.09
CA VAL A 949 28.57 -10.32 -12.01
C VAL A 949 28.17 -9.94 -13.44
N THR A 950 27.07 -10.51 -13.92
CA THR A 950 26.47 -10.16 -15.22
C THR A 950 25.60 -8.92 -15.03
N VAL A 951 25.76 -7.93 -15.91
CA VAL A 951 24.95 -6.70 -15.91
C VAL A 951 23.77 -6.90 -16.85
N ASP A 952 22.56 -6.93 -16.30
CA ASP A 952 21.33 -6.89 -17.08
C ASP A 952 20.88 -5.44 -17.25
N HIS A 953 21.05 -4.92 -18.48
CA HIS A 953 20.66 -3.57 -18.85
C HIS A 953 19.15 -3.41 -19.12
N GLU A 954 18.41 -4.50 -19.38
CA GLU A 954 16.96 -4.47 -19.63
C GLU A 954 16.19 -4.44 -18.30
N ASN A 955 16.52 -5.36 -17.37
CA ASN A 955 15.94 -5.39 -16.02
C ASN A 955 16.65 -4.49 -15.01
N LYS A 956 17.68 -3.73 -15.43
CA LYS A 956 18.47 -2.79 -14.61
C LYS A 956 18.99 -3.45 -13.32
N SER A 957 19.66 -4.60 -13.47
CA SER A 957 20.00 -5.48 -12.36
C SER A 957 21.35 -6.21 -12.53
N PHE A 958 21.82 -6.84 -11.46
CA PHE A 958 23.10 -7.52 -11.40
C PHE A 958 22.94 -8.98 -11.02
N GLU A 959 23.25 -9.90 -11.93
CA GLU A 959 23.11 -11.34 -11.73
C GLU A 959 24.43 -12.00 -11.36
N PHE A 960 24.44 -12.87 -10.36
CA PHE A 960 25.61 -13.62 -9.94
C PHE A 960 25.22 -14.95 -9.30
N THR A 961 26.17 -15.88 -9.21
CA THR A 961 25.96 -17.17 -8.53
C THR A 961 26.97 -17.33 -7.41
N ILE A 962 26.52 -17.74 -6.23
CA ILE A 962 27.37 -18.04 -5.07
C ILE A 962 27.31 -19.52 -4.68
N GLU A 963 28.37 -20.01 -4.08
CA GLU A 963 28.49 -21.39 -3.59
C GLU A 963 29.15 -21.42 -2.21
N SER A 964 28.96 -22.52 -1.48
CA SER A 964 29.67 -22.76 -0.23
C SER A 964 30.59 -23.96 -0.34
N THR A 965 31.87 -23.76 -0.01
CA THR A 965 32.97 -24.65 -0.41
C THR A 965 33.21 -25.83 0.54
N GLU A 966 32.92 -25.65 1.84
CA GLU A 966 33.42 -26.54 2.89
C GLU A 966 32.28 -27.20 3.68
N SER A 967 31.26 -26.42 4.07
CA SER A 967 30.10 -26.89 4.86
C SER A 967 28.81 -26.09 4.56
N ILE A 968 27.67 -26.44 5.19
CA ILE A 968 26.38 -25.74 5.02
C ILE A 968 26.39 -24.40 5.76
N ALA A 969 26.15 -23.30 5.04
CA ALA A 969 25.95 -21.97 5.61
C ALA A 969 24.45 -21.70 5.82
N LEU A 970 24.04 -21.36 7.06
CA LEU A 970 22.65 -21.02 7.38
C LEU A 970 22.43 -19.51 7.36
N PHE A 971 21.27 -19.11 6.84
CA PHE A 971 20.82 -17.71 6.77
C PHE A 971 21.85 -16.76 6.14
N VAL A 972 22.43 -17.17 5.01
CA VAL A 972 23.34 -16.36 4.19
C VAL A 972 22.67 -15.04 3.84
N TRP A 973 23.27 -13.96 4.32
CA TRP A 973 22.90 -12.59 4.06
C TRP A 973 23.91 -11.97 3.10
N ILE A 974 23.39 -11.40 2.02
CA ILE A 974 24.16 -10.69 0.99
C ILE A 974 23.87 -9.20 1.17
N GLU A 975 24.92 -8.38 1.21
CA GLU A 975 24.81 -6.93 1.29
C GLU A 975 25.70 -6.29 0.21
N CYS A 976 25.26 -5.18 -0.38
CA CYS A 976 25.98 -4.48 -1.45
C CYS A 976 26.45 -3.14 -0.89
N VAL A 977 27.76 -2.96 -0.70
CA VAL A 977 28.29 -1.88 0.15
C VAL A 977 28.45 -0.54 -0.56
N ASN A 978 28.36 -0.52 -1.89
CA ASN A 978 28.59 0.65 -2.74
C ASN A 978 27.33 1.16 -3.48
N TYR A 979 26.16 0.56 -3.23
CA TYR A 979 24.85 1.09 -3.64
C TYR A 979 24.07 1.56 -2.40
N GLN A 980 23.23 2.59 -2.55
CA GLN A 980 22.53 3.17 -1.39
C GLN A 980 21.35 2.33 -0.90
N SER A 981 20.61 1.69 -1.81
CA SER A 981 19.49 0.81 -1.48
C SER A 981 19.08 -0.10 -2.65
N GLY A 982 18.42 -1.21 -2.32
CA GLY A 982 17.89 -2.17 -3.29
C GLY A 982 17.26 -3.41 -2.65
N TYR A 983 16.96 -4.42 -3.46
CA TYR A 983 16.48 -5.73 -3.01
C TYR A 983 17.05 -6.85 -3.89
N TYR A 984 16.94 -8.10 -3.42
CA TYR A 984 17.48 -9.27 -4.12
C TYR A 984 16.35 -10.20 -4.60
N SER A 985 16.63 -11.08 -5.56
CA SER A 985 15.70 -12.13 -5.98
C SER A 985 15.41 -13.13 -4.84
N ASP A 986 16.42 -13.43 -4.01
CA ASP A 986 16.28 -14.03 -2.68
C ASP A 986 17.46 -13.60 -1.77
N ASN A 987 17.25 -13.60 -0.45
CA ASN A 987 18.30 -13.31 0.56
C ASN A 987 17.94 -13.98 1.91
N GLY A 988 18.90 -14.07 2.84
CA GLY A 988 18.71 -14.70 4.16
C GLY A 988 18.46 -16.21 4.11
N PHE A 989 18.93 -16.89 3.07
CA PHE A 989 18.62 -18.30 2.78
C PHE A 989 19.69 -19.27 3.31
N ASN A 990 19.35 -20.56 3.41
CA ASN A 990 20.37 -21.60 3.62
C ASN A 990 21.09 -21.88 2.30
N LEU A 991 22.42 -21.95 2.32
CA LEU A 991 23.26 -22.31 1.19
C LEU A 991 23.93 -23.65 1.50
N PHE A 992 23.56 -24.67 0.73
CA PHE A 992 24.02 -26.04 0.95
C PHE A 992 25.33 -26.27 0.19
N LYS A 993 26.24 -27.02 0.80
CA LYS A 993 27.50 -27.40 0.18
C LYS A 993 27.24 -28.17 -1.12
N ASP A 994 27.99 -27.87 -2.17
CA ASP A 994 27.88 -28.46 -3.51
C ASP A 994 26.57 -28.10 -4.27
N TYR A 995 25.72 -27.22 -3.72
CA TYR A 995 24.54 -26.66 -4.38
C TYR A 995 24.69 -25.13 -4.54
N PRO A 996 25.25 -24.65 -5.67
CA PRO A 996 25.37 -23.23 -5.96
C PRO A 996 23.99 -22.58 -6.13
N LYS A 997 23.88 -21.29 -5.81
CA LYS A 997 22.65 -20.50 -5.88
C LYS A 997 22.86 -19.19 -6.63
N SER A 998 22.09 -19.01 -7.71
CA SER A 998 22.00 -17.75 -8.44
C SER A 998 21.13 -16.74 -7.69
N VAL A 999 21.57 -15.49 -7.70
CA VAL A 999 20.91 -14.35 -7.07
C VAL A 999 21.03 -13.14 -7.99
N THR A 1000 19.97 -12.34 -8.07
CA THR A 1000 19.91 -11.10 -8.84
C THR A 1000 19.71 -9.96 -7.85
N TYR A 1001 20.52 -8.90 -7.96
CA TYR A 1001 20.40 -7.68 -7.16
C TYR A 1001 19.77 -6.55 -8.00
N TYR A 1002 18.72 -5.95 -7.46
CA TYR A 1002 17.95 -4.85 -8.04
C TYR A 1002 18.20 -3.58 -7.19
N PRO A 1003 19.17 -2.72 -7.56
CA PRO A 1003 19.34 -1.42 -6.91
C PRO A 1003 18.16 -0.51 -7.23
N LEU A 1004 17.84 0.43 -6.33
CA LEU A 1004 16.82 1.47 -6.63
C LEU A 1004 17.35 2.55 -7.59
N GLU A 1005 18.66 2.82 -7.52
CA GLU A 1005 19.39 3.69 -8.45
C GLU A 1005 20.41 2.81 -9.20
N PHE A 1006 20.07 2.38 -10.42
CA PHE A 1006 20.94 1.56 -11.26
C PHE A 1006 21.91 2.42 -12.08
N ASP A 1007 23.21 2.32 -11.78
CA ASP A 1007 24.30 2.83 -12.63
C ASP A 1007 25.09 1.64 -13.22
N PRO A 1008 24.99 1.36 -14.53
CA PRO A 1008 25.72 0.26 -15.16
C PRO A 1008 27.26 0.45 -15.19
N LEU A 1009 27.77 1.63 -14.83
CA LEU A 1009 29.21 1.91 -14.74
C LEU A 1009 29.80 1.56 -13.36
N VAL A 1010 28.95 1.38 -12.33
CA VAL A 1010 29.37 1.00 -10.99
C VAL A 1010 29.29 -0.53 -10.83
N ILE A 1011 30.47 -1.17 -10.77
CA ILE A 1011 30.58 -2.61 -10.44
C ILE A 1011 30.15 -2.79 -8.98
N PRO A 1012 29.11 -3.59 -8.67
CA PRO A 1012 28.67 -3.80 -7.30
C PRO A 1012 29.70 -4.55 -6.46
N GLU A 1013 29.80 -4.17 -5.19
CA GLU A 1013 30.72 -4.72 -4.21
C GLU A 1013 29.93 -5.44 -3.12
N PHE A 1014 30.08 -6.77 -3.03
CA PHE A 1014 29.25 -7.59 -2.15
C PHE A 1014 29.98 -8.10 -0.91
N THR A 1015 29.26 -8.16 0.21
CA THR A 1015 29.65 -8.81 1.46
C THR A 1015 28.70 -9.95 1.80
N PHE A 1016 29.20 -10.93 2.55
CA PHE A 1016 28.47 -12.15 2.92
C PHE A 1016 28.58 -12.42 4.41
N THR A 1017 27.45 -12.69 5.07
CA THR A 1017 27.37 -13.03 6.50
C THR A 1017 26.47 -14.25 6.68
N SER A 1018 26.84 -15.19 7.55
CA SER A 1018 26.03 -16.35 7.91
C SER A 1018 25.83 -16.47 9.42
N LEU A 1019 24.93 -17.35 9.84
CA LEU A 1019 24.70 -17.63 11.26
C LEU A 1019 25.97 -18.16 11.95
N ARG A 1020 26.87 -18.83 11.23
CA ARG A 1020 28.13 -19.32 11.81
C ARG A 1020 29.02 -18.16 12.23
N ASP A 1021 29.02 -17.03 11.53
CA ASP A 1021 29.96 -15.92 11.77
C ASP A 1021 29.65 -15.13 13.04
N THR A 1022 28.55 -15.46 13.73
CA THR A 1022 28.07 -14.77 14.93
C THR A 1022 28.71 -15.25 16.26
N TYR A 1023 29.53 -16.31 16.28
CA TYR A 1023 30.06 -16.95 17.52
C TYR A 1023 31.30 -17.84 17.39
#